data_AF-A0A951Z2P5-F1
#
_entry.id   AF-A0A951Z2P5-F1
#
_cell.length_a   1.000
_cell.length_b   1.000
_cell.length_c   1.000
_cell.angle_alpha   90.00
_cell.angle_beta   90.00
_cell.angle_gamma   90.00
#
_symmetry.space_group_name_H-M   'P 1'
#
loop_
_entity.id
_entity.type
_entity.pdbx_description
1 polymer ?
#
loop_
_entity_poly.entity_id
_entity_poly.type
_entity_poly.pdbx_seq_one_letter_code
_entity_poly.pdbx_strand_id
1 'polypeptide(L)'
;MSLDEAVDAFCRQAPGVRLLALGQTVFWDETTKAGVALALERGGHPRLLAGVHDTDYFAKLPGGGDARGFRAFPHNDGSTRGLWSAVAEFSALLGSEAVVRRDLLAAAGVNLERIARVRPGIVDEATEAWGWRGLVSLGDEPPLAADVRLAEVFGELRSAFDWALQESLACLAPDARREAADRADVLRQMLCDVRDELPVKARLRDFYLALLPRLYAAAAGRPVPIETTTTTGLLRFNRETAVLPRFTLVDVFLNPASRDAAREAYNQVVAGSETYPLDRFGTGALPFDLIVPGHGRGTLRIGREGLIVMTRKPLFASLDEPLDGVADLASVVERKWGPDCVLVGKAITLIGMLSAEFGFVFHEGASGYVWRSRALHDALRSLAPGLEFHPILRVRYRTWDALRTTCAWFNLPGPFRRAFGADDVCASTFAAKWASVGRDQDALLQQLGGLRRPYDLIRFLAEYSGGTWASLAAEYESLHQGLQGLWAGIETFRAERRALFDERRALRRVRVAAERAKGLHFREAIFEKQPSADELARREALTREVDRVVHRLGEVEHALHDSYRRQSEFVGRPELQAMHARRREIELEAEMKRLRLARHAVIVRDGLSAANRRPSGWWFPLVAGDGSWFAETVRTAECTLERLVS
;
A
#
# COMPACT_ATOMS: atom_id res chain seq x y z
N MET A 1 3.17 30.93 1.14
CA MET A 1 4.38 31.74 1.39
C MET A 1 5.52 31.08 0.67
N SER A 2 6.52 31.84 0.21
CA SER A 2 7.81 31.25 -0.16
C SER A 2 8.47 30.61 1.08
N LEU A 3 9.52 29.82 0.87
CA LEU A 3 10.23 29.18 1.99
C LEU A 3 10.83 30.23 2.95
N ASP A 4 11.51 31.25 2.42
CA ASP A 4 12.15 32.28 3.22
C ASP A 4 11.11 33.08 4.02
N GLU A 5 10.00 33.47 3.38
CA GLU A 5 8.88 34.16 4.06
C GLU A 5 8.28 33.32 5.20
N ALA A 6 8.15 32.02 5.00
CA ALA A 6 7.55 31.12 5.98
C ALA A 6 8.48 30.86 7.17
N VAL A 7 9.79 30.73 6.93
CA VAL A 7 10.80 30.64 7.99
C VAL A 7 10.82 31.93 8.80
N ASP A 8 10.85 33.09 8.15
CA ASP A 8 10.80 34.38 8.85
C ASP A 8 9.50 34.55 9.64
N ALA A 9 8.36 34.12 9.07
CA ALA A 9 7.08 34.16 9.76
C ALA A 9 7.06 33.22 10.99
N PHE A 10 7.64 32.03 10.89
CA PHE A 10 7.80 31.12 12.02
C PHE A 10 8.63 31.77 13.13
N CYS A 11 9.82 32.28 12.80
CA CYS A 11 10.73 32.87 13.78
C CYS A 11 10.16 34.13 14.44
N ARG A 12 9.27 34.87 13.75
CA ARG A 12 8.49 35.96 14.38
C ARG A 12 7.42 35.47 15.34
N GLN A 13 6.74 34.35 15.03
CA GLN A 13 5.70 33.78 15.87
C GLN A 13 6.26 33.05 17.10
N ALA A 14 7.45 32.46 16.97
CA ALA A 14 8.12 31.70 18.02
C ALA A 14 9.60 32.10 18.14
N PRO A 15 9.91 33.29 18.69
CA PRO A 15 11.29 33.78 18.78
C PRO A 15 12.19 32.84 19.59
N GLY A 16 13.37 32.54 19.07
CA GLY A 16 14.36 31.65 19.73
C GLY A 16 14.04 30.16 19.65
N VAL A 17 12.83 29.77 19.21
CA VAL A 17 12.44 28.37 19.04
C VAL A 17 13.13 27.79 17.82
N ARG A 18 13.68 26.58 17.98
CA ARG A 18 14.35 25.88 16.89
C ARG A 18 13.35 25.11 16.04
N LEU A 19 13.58 25.11 14.74
CA LEU A 19 12.93 24.18 13.83
C LEU A 19 13.58 22.79 13.97
N LEU A 20 12.75 21.76 14.10
CA LEU A 20 13.11 20.36 14.25
C LEU A 20 12.59 19.57 13.04
N ALA A 21 13.49 18.88 12.37
CA ALA A 21 13.14 17.84 11.41
C ALA A 21 13.51 16.47 12.00
N LEU A 22 12.57 15.52 11.98
CA LEU A 22 12.81 14.15 12.45
C LEU A 22 12.55 13.17 11.31
N GLY A 23 13.63 12.69 10.69
CA GLY A 23 13.56 11.68 9.65
C GLY A 23 13.65 10.28 10.21
N GLN A 24 12.74 9.40 9.79
CA GLN A 24 12.82 7.96 10.03
C GLN A 24 13.98 7.32 9.25
N THR A 25 14.35 7.91 8.12
CA THR A 25 15.53 7.52 7.36
C THR A 25 16.28 8.73 6.82
N VAL A 26 17.60 8.58 6.72
CA VAL A 26 18.46 9.53 6.00
C VAL A 26 18.46 9.23 4.49
N PHE A 27 17.91 8.08 4.11
CA PHE A 27 17.90 7.58 2.74
C PHE A 27 16.62 7.95 1.97
N TRP A 28 16.03 9.11 2.20
CA TRP A 28 14.89 9.52 1.37
C TRP A 28 14.75 11.04 1.30
N ASP A 29 13.58 11.53 1.67
CA ASP A 29 13.17 12.93 1.53
C ASP A 29 13.67 13.82 2.67
N GLU A 30 14.18 13.26 3.75
CA GLU A 30 14.68 14.01 4.90
C GLU A 30 15.74 15.03 4.51
N THR A 31 16.69 14.62 3.67
CA THR A 31 17.86 15.43 3.27
C THR A 31 17.50 16.63 2.40
N THR A 32 16.31 16.65 1.81
CA THR A 32 15.81 17.78 1.03
C THR A 32 15.41 18.97 1.89
N LYS A 33 15.28 18.80 3.20
CA LYS A 33 15.10 19.90 4.16
C LYS A 33 16.36 20.75 4.32
N ALA A 34 17.45 20.42 3.64
CA ALA A 34 18.57 21.33 3.42
C ALA A 34 18.13 22.72 2.92
N GLY A 35 17.04 22.81 2.13
CA GLY A 35 16.47 24.09 1.71
C GLY A 35 16.04 24.96 2.90
N VAL A 36 15.43 24.35 3.92
CA VAL A 36 14.99 25.05 5.16
C VAL A 36 16.19 25.50 5.97
N ALA A 37 17.22 24.65 6.10
CA ALA A 37 18.46 25.02 6.81
C ALA A 37 19.16 26.22 6.14
N LEU A 38 19.21 26.24 4.80
CA LEU A 38 19.78 27.37 4.05
C LEU A 38 18.92 28.64 4.17
N ALA A 39 17.59 28.51 4.29
CA ALA A 39 16.70 29.65 4.54
C ALA A 39 16.92 30.24 5.95
N LEU A 40 17.06 29.38 6.96
CA LEU A 40 17.42 29.80 8.33
C LEU A 40 18.77 30.52 8.36
N GLU A 41 19.78 29.99 7.65
CA GLU A 41 21.10 30.63 7.53
C GLU A 41 21.00 32.03 6.90
N ARG A 42 20.29 32.16 5.78
CA ARG A 42 20.09 33.46 5.11
C ARG A 42 19.40 34.49 6.00
N GLY A 43 18.42 34.06 6.79
CA GLY A 43 17.69 34.92 7.73
C GLY A 43 18.42 35.22 9.04
N GLY A 44 19.57 34.59 9.30
CA GLY A 44 20.29 34.73 10.57
C GLY A 44 19.59 34.06 11.75
N HIS A 45 18.77 33.05 11.50
CA HIS A 45 17.96 32.35 12.50
C HIS A 45 18.71 31.16 13.14
N PRO A 46 18.22 30.60 14.26
CA PRO A 46 18.78 29.39 14.85
C PRO A 46 18.88 28.25 13.83
N ARG A 47 19.99 27.49 13.89
CA ARG A 47 20.21 26.36 12.97
C ARG A 47 19.13 25.29 13.11
N LEU A 48 18.75 24.73 11.97
CA LEU A 48 17.87 23.57 11.90
C LEU A 48 18.44 22.44 12.77
N LEU A 49 17.59 21.89 13.63
CA LEU A 49 17.89 20.67 14.36
C LEU A 49 17.40 19.49 13.51
N ALA A 50 18.33 18.83 12.83
CA ALA A 50 18.06 17.71 11.94
C ALA A 50 18.30 16.39 12.71
N GLY A 51 17.22 15.70 13.06
CA GLY A 51 17.26 14.55 13.93
C GLY A 51 16.93 13.23 13.24
N VAL A 52 17.46 12.17 13.83
CA VAL A 52 17.15 10.78 13.48
C VAL A 52 16.05 10.27 14.40
N HIS A 53 14.97 9.76 13.83
CA HIS A 53 13.92 9.10 14.60
C HIS A 53 14.27 7.64 14.89
N ASP A 54 14.90 7.41 16.04
CA ASP A 54 15.47 6.11 16.42
C ASP A 54 14.65 5.36 17.50
N THR A 55 13.48 5.88 17.87
CA THR A 55 12.60 5.30 18.91
C THR A 55 11.53 4.35 18.35
N ASP A 56 11.49 4.14 17.05
CA ASP A 56 10.60 3.18 16.40
C ASP A 56 11.25 1.80 16.25
N TYR A 57 10.39 0.78 16.20
CA TYR A 57 10.79 -0.57 15.88
C TYR A 57 10.99 -0.72 14.37
N PHE A 58 11.88 -1.62 13.97
CA PHE A 58 11.94 -2.06 12.58
C PHE A 58 10.58 -2.62 12.14
N ALA A 59 10.28 -2.45 10.85
CA ALA A 59 9.15 -3.13 10.24
C ALA A 59 9.28 -4.64 10.37
N LYS A 60 8.15 -5.35 10.34
CA LYS A 60 8.09 -6.81 10.24
C LYS A 60 7.18 -7.23 9.10
N LEU A 61 7.45 -8.39 8.51
CA LEU A 61 6.58 -8.95 7.49
C LEU A 61 5.31 -9.58 8.10
N PRO A 62 4.18 -9.57 7.39
CA PRO A 62 3.01 -10.36 7.75
C PRO A 62 3.36 -11.86 7.80
N GLY A 63 2.99 -12.54 8.89
CA GLY A 63 3.14 -14.00 9.02
C GLY A 63 4.26 -14.48 9.96
N GLY A 64 5.22 -13.60 10.30
CA GLY A 64 6.36 -13.99 11.15
C GLY A 64 7.27 -15.02 10.48
N GLY A 65 8.50 -15.15 10.97
CA GLY A 65 9.45 -16.11 10.44
C GLY A 65 10.64 -16.28 11.36
N ASP A 66 11.17 -17.50 11.42
CA ASP A 66 12.38 -17.83 12.20
C ASP A 66 13.67 -17.26 11.56
N ALA A 67 13.55 -16.57 10.41
CA ALA A 67 14.67 -15.98 9.71
C ALA A 67 15.27 -14.84 10.54
N ARG A 68 16.60 -14.76 10.61
CA ARG A 68 17.31 -13.68 11.30
C ARG A 68 17.89 -12.69 10.29
N GLY A 69 18.08 -11.45 10.76
CA GLY A 69 18.69 -10.38 9.99
C GLY A 69 17.67 -9.42 9.40
N PHE A 70 18.08 -8.71 8.37
CA PHE A 70 17.29 -7.65 7.75
C PHE A 70 17.22 -7.89 6.24
N ARG A 71 16.19 -7.35 5.58
CA ARG A 71 16.10 -7.35 4.11
C ARG A 71 15.18 -6.25 3.62
N ALA A 72 15.52 -5.66 2.48
CA ALA A 72 14.68 -4.66 1.83
C ALA A 72 13.59 -5.31 0.98
N PHE A 73 12.35 -4.89 1.17
CA PHE A 73 11.18 -5.36 0.42
C PHE A 73 10.40 -4.19 -0.17
N PRO A 74 9.76 -4.38 -1.33
CA PRO A 74 8.77 -3.44 -1.80
C PRO A 74 7.47 -3.56 -1.00
N HIS A 75 6.66 -2.51 -0.99
CA HIS A 75 5.30 -2.56 -0.45
C HIS A 75 4.33 -3.05 -1.54
N ASN A 76 3.49 -4.03 -1.23
CA ASN A 76 2.42 -4.54 -2.07
C ASN A 76 1.20 -4.92 -1.22
N ASP A 77 0.06 -5.19 -1.86
CA ASP A 77 -1.18 -5.60 -1.17
C ASP A 77 -1.27 -7.12 -0.92
N GLY A 78 -0.21 -7.87 -1.14
CA GLY A 78 -0.12 -9.32 -0.94
C GLY A 78 0.82 -9.69 0.19
N SER A 79 2.01 -10.21 -0.14
CA SER A 79 2.99 -10.68 0.84
C SER A 79 3.51 -9.62 1.81
N THR A 80 3.51 -8.34 1.42
CA THR A 80 3.96 -7.22 2.26
C THR A 80 2.84 -6.26 2.63
N ARG A 81 1.59 -6.75 2.67
CA ARG A 81 0.42 -5.93 2.99
C ARG A 81 0.56 -5.26 4.36
N GLY A 82 0.38 -3.94 4.38
CA GLY A 82 0.49 -3.15 5.61
C GLY A 82 1.93 -2.95 6.06
N LEU A 83 2.90 -3.22 5.18
CA LEU A 83 4.30 -2.89 5.43
C LEU A 83 4.42 -1.38 5.61
N TRP A 84 4.95 -0.99 6.76
CA TRP A 84 5.37 0.37 7.06
C TRP A 84 6.81 0.32 7.55
N SER A 85 7.73 0.95 6.82
CA SER A 85 9.15 0.98 7.20
C SER A 85 9.48 2.27 7.92
N ALA A 86 9.96 2.14 9.15
CA ALA A 86 10.20 3.27 10.06
C ALA A 86 11.69 3.62 10.23
N VAL A 87 12.60 2.93 9.54
CA VAL A 87 14.06 3.01 9.82
C VAL A 87 14.93 3.16 8.59
N ALA A 88 14.56 2.55 7.46
CA ALA A 88 15.28 2.71 6.21
C ALA A 88 14.35 2.52 5.02
N GLU A 89 14.07 3.61 4.35
CA GLU A 89 13.26 3.65 3.13
C GLU A 89 14.17 4.13 2.00
N PHE A 90 13.94 3.63 0.79
CA PHE A 90 14.74 3.95 -0.38
C PHE A 90 13.83 4.15 -1.57
N SER A 91 14.08 5.19 -2.34
CA SER A 91 13.35 5.43 -3.58
C SER A 91 14.29 5.76 -4.74
N ALA A 92 14.11 5.01 -5.83
CA ALA A 92 14.74 5.27 -7.12
C ALA A 92 14.09 6.48 -7.80
N LEU A 93 14.80 7.14 -8.71
CA LEU A 93 14.27 8.25 -9.50
C LEU A 93 12.94 7.86 -10.16
N LEU A 94 11.93 8.75 -10.06
CA LEU A 94 10.53 8.53 -10.47
C LEU A 94 9.73 7.51 -9.62
N GLY A 95 10.38 6.79 -8.71
CA GLY A 95 9.74 5.84 -7.80
C GLY A 95 9.11 6.53 -6.59
N SER A 96 8.19 5.84 -5.92
CA SER A 96 7.63 6.29 -4.63
C SER A 96 6.93 5.17 -3.87
N GLU A 97 6.58 5.45 -2.61
CA GLU A 97 5.82 4.57 -1.72
C GLU A 97 4.36 4.31 -2.16
N ALA A 98 3.92 4.88 -3.29
CA ALA A 98 2.53 4.77 -3.75
C ALA A 98 2.19 3.33 -4.18
N VAL A 99 1.45 2.62 -3.33
CA VAL A 99 0.99 1.25 -3.57
C VAL A 99 -0.09 1.22 -4.64
N VAL A 100 0.04 0.29 -5.60
CA VAL A 100 -1.02 0.01 -6.58
C VAL A 100 -2.08 -0.86 -5.92
N ARG A 101 -2.96 -0.22 -5.14
CA ARG A 101 -3.94 -0.91 -4.31
C ARG A 101 -4.91 -1.77 -5.14
N ARG A 102 -5.35 -2.91 -4.57
CA ARG A 102 -6.29 -3.84 -5.22
C ARG A 102 -7.62 -3.19 -5.55
N ASP A 103 -8.11 -2.27 -4.72
CA ASP A 103 -9.36 -1.54 -4.94
C ASP A 103 -9.27 -0.63 -6.18
N LEU A 104 -8.12 0.01 -6.42
CA LEU A 104 -7.87 0.79 -7.62
C LEU A 104 -7.87 -0.08 -8.89
N LEU A 105 -7.23 -1.25 -8.84
CA LEU A 105 -7.24 -2.20 -9.97
C LEU A 105 -8.66 -2.73 -10.24
N ALA A 106 -9.42 -3.05 -9.18
CA ALA A 106 -10.81 -3.49 -9.29
C ALA A 106 -11.72 -2.38 -9.84
N ALA A 107 -11.48 -1.10 -9.47
CA ALA A 107 -12.20 0.04 -10.02
C ALA A 107 -11.92 0.23 -11.53
N ALA A 108 -10.69 -0.04 -11.98
CA ALA A 108 -10.34 -0.14 -13.40
C ALA A 108 -10.87 -1.43 -14.08
N GLY A 109 -11.64 -2.23 -13.33
CA GLY A 109 -12.33 -3.45 -13.74
C GLY A 109 -11.44 -4.67 -13.94
N VAL A 110 -10.21 -4.66 -13.42
CA VAL A 110 -9.32 -5.82 -13.44
C VAL A 110 -9.87 -6.93 -12.56
N ASN A 111 -10.02 -8.14 -13.11
CA ASN A 111 -10.36 -9.31 -12.32
C ASN A 111 -9.09 -10.02 -11.81
N LEU A 112 -8.52 -9.51 -10.72
CA LEU A 112 -7.25 -10.00 -10.18
C LEU A 112 -7.33 -11.46 -9.70
N GLU A 113 -8.49 -11.88 -9.17
CA GLU A 113 -8.71 -13.27 -8.74
C GLU A 113 -8.63 -14.26 -9.92
N ARG A 114 -9.25 -13.92 -11.06
CA ARG A 114 -9.20 -14.74 -12.28
C ARG A 114 -7.75 -14.89 -12.76
N ILE A 115 -6.98 -13.81 -12.76
CA ILE A 115 -5.58 -13.83 -13.21
C ILE A 115 -4.72 -14.63 -12.22
N ALA A 116 -4.91 -14.45 -10.91
CA ALA A 116 -4.12 -15.12 -9.88
C ALA A 116 -4.28 -16.65 -9.89
N ARG A 117 -5.43 -17.18 -10.34
CA ARG A 117 -5.63 -18.62 -10.53
C ARG A 117 -4.72 -19.22 -11.61
N VAL A 118 -4.36 -18.43 -12.63
CA VAL A 118 -3.48 -18.89 -13.72
C VAL A 118 -2.01 -18.51 -13.46
N ARG A 119 -1.78 -17.36 -12.84
CA ARG A 119 -0.44 -16.87 -12.48
C ARG A 119 -0.34 -16.62 -10.97
N PRO A 120 -0.01 -17.65 -10.17
CA PRO A 120 0.25 -17.48 -8.75
C PRO A 120 1.33 -16.41 -8.50
N GLY A 121 1.19 -15.62 -7.42
CA GLY A 121 2.11 -14.53 -7.07
C GLY A 121 1.91 -13.23 -7.84
N ILE A 122 1.03 -13.19 -8.87
CA ILE A 122 0.78 -11.97 -9.65
C ILE A 122 0.28 -10.79 -8.81
N VAL A 123 -0.34 -11.06 -7.67
CA VAL A 123 -0.88 -10.02 -6.79
C VAL A 123 0.25 -9.12 -6.27
N ASP A 124 1.38 -9.71 -5.85
CA ASP A 124 2.51 -8.96 -5.33
C ASP A 124 3.11 -8.06 -6.43
N GLU A 125 3.38 -8.63 -7.60
CA GLU A 125 3.89 -7.89 -8.78
C GLU A 125 2.90 -6.79 -9.23
N ALA A 126 1.61 -7.11 -9.27
CA ALA A 126 0.55 -6.21 -9.72
C ALA A 126 0.37 -5.00 -8.80
N THR A 127 0.56 -5.20 -7.50
CA THR A 127 0.25 -4.21 -6.46
C THR A 127 1.47 -3.53 -5.86
N GLU A 128 2.67 -3.92 -6.31
CA GLU A 128 3.95 -3.36 -5.89
C GLU A 128 4.02 -1.83 -6.09
N ALA A 129 4.41 -1.11 -5.02
CA ALA A 129 4.88 0.27 -5.07
C ALA A 129 6.20 0.35 -5.85
N TRP A 130 6.11 0.82 -7.09
CA TRP A 130 7.23 0.78 -8.03
C TRP A 130 8.35 1.75 -7.62
N GLY A 131 9.60 1.25 -7.66
CA GLY A 131 10.78 2.07 -7.40
C GLY A 131 10.93 2.50 -5.94
N TRP A 132 10.28 1.80 -4.99
CA TRP A 132 10.45 2.01 -3.56
C TRP A 132 10.70 0.70 -2.83
N ARG A 133 11.56 0.74 -1.80
CA ARG A 133 11.80 -0.38 -0.88
C ARG A 133 11.96 0.12 0.56
N GLY A 134 11.45 -0.66 1.49
CA GLY A 134 11.66 -0.46 2.92
C GLY A 134 12.43 -1.63 3.53
N LEU A 135 13.34 -1.34 4.45
CA LEU A 135 14.08 -2.35 5.18
C LEU A 135 13.20 -2.93 6.31
N VAL A 136 13.26 -4.24 6.47
CA VAL A 136 12.43 -5.02 7.38
C VAL A 136 13.31 -5.94 8.22
N SER A 137 12.97 -6.10 9.50
CA SER A 137 13.53 -7.16 10.34
C SER A 137 12.88 -8.49 9.98
N LEU A 138 13.70 -9.50 9.71
CA LEU A 138 13.22 -10.85 9.38
C LEU A 138 12.80 -11.65 10.61
N GLY A 139 13.31 -11.28 11.79
CA GLY A 139 12.99 -11.97 13.03
C GLY A 139 11.61 -11.58 13.56
N ASP A 140 10.99 -12.50 14.30
CA ASP A 140 9.69 -12.32 14.95
C ASP A 140 9.62 -11.14 15.92
N GLU A 141 10.78 -10.72 16.43
CA GLU A 141 10.93 -9.60 17.35
C GLU A 141 11.76 -8.50 16.70
N PRO A 142 11.12 -7.53 16.03
CA PRO A 142 11.84 -6.43 15.44
C PRO A 142 12.55 -5.62 16.53
N PRO A 143 13.85 -5.32 16.38
CA PRO A 143 14.57 -4.49 17.33
C PRO A 143 14.17 -3.02 17.22
N LEU A 144 14.38 -2.27 18.29
CA LEU A 144 14.32 -0.82 18.28
C LEU A 144 15.47 -0.27 17.43
N ALA A 145 15.22 0.73 16.59
CA ALA A 145 16.25 1.31 15.72
C ALA A 145 17.49 1.81 16.50
N ALA A 146 17.26 2.46 17.65
CA ALA A 146 18.32 2.91 18.55
C ALA A 146 19.21 1.78 19.08
N ASP A 147 18.71 0.54 19.12
CA ASP A 147 19.42 -0.60 19.69
C ASP A 147 20.22 -1.40 18.66
N VAL A 148 19.95 -1.25 17.36
CA VAL A 148 20.60 -2.06 16.32
C VAL A 148 22.07 -1.71 16.17
N ARG A 149 22.94 -2.73 16.20
CA ARG A 149 24.36 -2.56 15.89
C ARG A 149 24.53 -2.34 14.41
N LEU A 150 25.34 -1.35 14.02
CA LEU A 150 25.53 -1.02 12.61
C LEU A 150 26.06 -2.22 11.81
N ALA A 151 26.91 -3.06 12.40
CA ALA A 151 27.44 -4.25 11.77
C ALA A 151 26.40 -5.30 11.34
N GLU A 152 25.24 -5.33 11.99
CA GLU A 152 24.18 -6.31 11.71
C GLU A 152 23.33 -5.91 10.49
N VAL A 153 23.32 -4.63 10.14
CA VAL A 153 22.37 -4.05 9.19
C VAL A 153 23.03 -3.32 8.01
N PHE A 154 24.29 -2.91 8.14
CA PHE A 154 24.99 -2.10 7.14
C PHE A 154 25.04 -2.75 5.75
N GLY A 155 25.24 -4.06 5.67
CA GLY A 155 25.27 -4.78 4.38
C GLY A 155 23.99 -4.61 3.58
N GLU A 156 22.84 -4.70 4.26
CA GLU A 156 21.51 -4.55 3.64
C GLU A 156 21.18 -3.08 3.34
N LEU A 157 21.59 -2.14 4.20
CA LEU A 157 21.44 -0.70 3.91
C LEU A 157 22.21 -0.31 2.66
N ARG A 158 23.46 -0.75 2.55
CA ARG A 158 24.30 -0.50 1.39
C ARG A 158 23.72 -1.13 0.13
N SER A 159 23.30 -2.39 0.20
CA SER A 159 22.67 -3.11 -0.92
C SER A 159 21.38 -2.42 -1.41
N ALA A 160 20.53 -1.98 -0.48
CA ALA A 160 19.30 -1.26 -0.82
C ALA A 160 19.58 0.13 -1.42
N PHE A 161 20.57 0.85 -0.90
CA PHE A 161 20.98 2.13 -1.47
C PHE A 161 21.61 1.96 -2.86
N ASP A 162 22.47 0.95 -3.05
CA ASP A 162 23.07 0.60 -4.34
C ASP A 162 22.00 0.29 -5.39
N TRP A 163 20.98 -0.49 -5.01
CA TRP A 163 19.82 -0.73 -5.86
C TRP A 163 19.12 0.58 -6.25
N ALA A 164 18.83 1.47 -5.30
CA ALA A 164 18.16 2.73 -5.58
C ALA A 164 18.98 3.63 -6.51
N LEU A 165 20.32 3.66 -6.34
CA LEU A 165 21.22 4.37 -7.24
C LEU A 165 21.21 3.76 -8.65
N GLN A 166 21.31 2.45 -8.77
CA GLN A 166 21.32 1.76 -10.08
C GLN A 166 20.02 1.97 -10.86
N GLU A 167 18.87 1.82 -10.21
CA GLU A 167 17.56 2.10 -10.83
C GLU A 167 17.43 3.57 -11.23
N SER A 168 17.96 4.50 -10.41
CA SER A 168 17.97 5.93 -10.75
C SER A 168 18.85 6.22 -11.97
N LEU A 169 20.04 5.63 -12.05
CA LEU A 169 20.93 5.76 -13.21
C LEU A 169 20.31 5.17 -14.49
N ALA A 170 19.56 4.07 -14.37
CA ALA A 170 18.83 3.48 -15.49
C ALA A 170 17.77 4.42 -16.09
N CYS A 171 17.26 5.36 -15.28
CA CYS A 171 16.32 6.40 -15.70
C CYS A 171 16.99 7.57 -16.44
N LEU A 172 18.32 7.63 -16.50
CA LEU A 172 19.06 8.66 -17.22
C LEU A 172 19.44 8.18 -18.63
N ALA A 173 19.44 9.09 -19.60
CA ALA A 173 19.97 8.85 -20.93
C ALA A 173 21.48 8.50 -20.89
N PRO A 174 22.04 7.79 -21.88
CA PRO A 174 23.40 7.25 -21.82
C PRO A 174 24.48 8.26 -21.45
N ASP A 175 24.45 9.48 -22.00
CA ASP A 175 25.46 10.50 -21.72
C ASP A 175 25.36 11.03 -20.28
N ALA A 176 24.15 11.44 -19.85
CA ALA A 176 23.89 11.89 -18.48
C ALA A 176 24.15 10.78 -17.45
N ARG A 177 23.92 9.52 -17.81
CA ARG A 177 24.18 8.35 -16.96
C ARG A 177 25.67 8.21 -16.65
N ARG A 178 26.56 8.47 -17.61
CA ARG A 178 28.01 8.38 -17.37
C ARG A 178 28.46 9.41 -16.34
N GLU A 179 28.05 10.67 -16.49
CA GLU A 179 28.38 11.72 -15.52
C GLU A 179 27.77 11.46 -14.14
N ALA A 180 26.54 10.94 -14.11
CA ALA A 180 25.87 10.58 -12.86
C ALA A 180 26.49 9.35 -12.18
N ALA A 181 27.17 8.46 -12.93
CA ALA A 181 27.79 7.26 -12.37
C ALA A 181 28.92 7.62 -11.39
N ASP A 182 29.78 8.58 -11.75
CA ASP A 182 30.86 9.07 -10.89
C ASP A 182 30.29 9.64 -9.58
N ARG A 183 29.18 10.39 -9.67
CA ARG A 183 28.49 10.93 -8.48
C ARG A 183 27.83 9.86 -7.64
N ALA A 184 27.28 8.82 -8.28
CA ALA A 184 26.76 7.66 -7.57
C ALA A 184 27.88 6.93 -6.82
N ASP A 185 29.08 6.82 -7.38
CA ASP A 185 30.24 6.24 -6.71
C ASP A 185 30.71 7.10 -5.53
N VAL A 186 30.69 8.43 -5.64
CA VAL A 186 30.95 9.32 -4.50
C VAL A 186 29.94 9.10 -3.38
N LEU A 187 28.66 8.94 -3.70
CA LEU A 187 27.63 8.64 -2.70
C LEU A 187 27.85 7.26 -2.05
N ARG A 188 28.24 6.24 -2.82
CA ARG A 188 28.59 4.92 -2.27
C ARG A 188 29.77 5.00 -1.32
N GLN A 189 30.84 5.67 -1.75
CA GLN A 189 32.05 5.81 -0.97
C GLN A 189 31.77 6.56 0.34
N MET A 190 30.93 7.60 0.29
CA MET A 190 30.50 8.33 1.49
C MET A 190 29.88 7.42 2.56
N LEU A 191 29.06 6.43 2.19
CA LEU A 191 28.51 5.47 3.15
C LEU A 191 29.59 4.58 3.76
N CYS A 192 30.57 4.15 2.96
CA CYS A 192 31.70 3.36 3.44
C CYS A 192 32.62 4.17 4.35
N ASP A 193 32.96 5.40 3.98
CA ASP A 193 33.81 6.29 4.78
C ASP A 193 33.18 6.55 6.15
N VAL A 194 31.90 6.92 6.20
CA VAL A 194 31.20 7.12 7.48
C VAL A 194 31.18 5.84 8.31
N ARG A 195 31.04 4.67 7.67
CA ARG A 195 31.06 3.38 8.38
C ARG A 195 32.44 3.10 8.99
N ASP A 196 33.51 3.40 8.27
CA ASP A 196 34.89 3.12 8.68
C ASP A 196 35.42 4.13 9.71
N GLU A 197 34.90 5.35 9.71
CA GLU A 197 35.19 6.37 10.74
C GLU A 197 34.57 6.03 12.11
N LEU A 198 33.55 5.18 12.15
CA LEU A 198 32.81 4.86 13.37
C LEU A 198 33.43 3.67 14.13
N PRO A 199 33.36 3.67 15.48
CA PRO A 199 33.82 2.54 16.27
C PRO A 199 33.11 1.23 15.91
N VAL A 200 33.79 0.09 16.11
CA VAL A 200 33.22 -1.25 15.84
C VAL A 200 31.88 -1.49 16.54
N LYS A 201 31.69 -0.90 17.73
CA LYS A 201 30.47 -1.02 18.55
C LYS A 201 29.40 0.02 18.21
N ALA A 202 29.59 0.83 17.16
CA ALA A 202 28.63 1.85 16.75
C ALA A 202 27.26 1.25 16.41
N ARG A 203 26.23 2.03 16.70
CA ARG A 203 24.83 1.71 16.44
C ARG A 203 24.36 2.39 15.15
N LEU A 204 23.21 1.95 14.64
CA LEU A 204 22.61 2.51 13.44
C LEU A 204 22.37 4.03 13.54
N ARG A 205 21.91 4.50 14.71
CA ARG A 205 21.72 5.93 14.95
C ARG A 205 23.01 6.75 14.80
N ASP A 206 24.16 6.19 15.22
CA ASP A 206 25.45 6.89 15.16
C ASP A 206 25.88 7.07 13.70
N PHE A 207 25.63 6.05 12.87
CA PHE A 207 25.80 6.10 11.43
C PHE A 207 24.94 7.17 10.77
N TYR A 208 23.64 7.19 11.10
CA TYR A 208 22.74 8.19 10.55
C TYR A 208 23.11 9.61 10.98
N LEU A 209 23.49 9.83 12.24
CA LEU A 209 23.96 11.13 12.73
C LEU A 209 25.19 11.64 11.96
N ALA A 210 26.14 10.75 11.68
CA ALA A 210 27.36 11.09 10.94
C ALA A 210 27.12 11.29 9.44
N LEU A 211 26.17 10.54 8.86
CA LEU A 211 25.84 10.59 7.44
C LEU A 211 24.95 11.79 7.08
N LEU A 212 24.05 12.20 7.98
CA LEU A 212 23.03 13.21 7.72
C LEU A 212 23.60 14.55 7.21
N PRO A 213 24.64 15.16 7.83
CA PRO A 213 25.24 16.39 7.33
C PRO A 213 25.83 16.25 5.92
N ARG A 214 26.43 15.09 5.62
CA ARG A 214 27.03 14.81 4.31
C ARG A 214 25.98 14.70 3.23
N LEU A 215 24.85 14.03 3.51
CA LEU A 215 23.74 13.91 2.56
C LEU A 215 22.97 15.23 2.38
N TYR A 216 22.81 16.03 3.44
CA TYR A 216 22.27 17.39 3.32
C TYR A 216 23.15 18.23 2.38
N ALA A 217 24.47 18.17 2.54
CA ALA A 217 25.41 18.88 1.68
C ALA A 217 25.39 18.36 0.23
N ALA A 218 25.30 17.04 0.05
CA ALA A 218 25.22 16.42 -1.27
C ALA A 218 23.93 16.81 -2.01
N ALA A 219 22.78 16.82 -1.32
CA ALA A 219 21.51 17.26 -1.89
C ALA A 219 21.56 18.73 -2.33
N ALA A 220 22.17 19.60 -1.51
CA ALA A 220 22.28 21.02 -1.76
C ALA A 220 23.40 21.43 -2.74
N GLY A 221 24.36 20.53 -3.01
CA GLY A 221 25.57 20.85 -3.77
C GLY A 221 26.53 21.80 -3.04
N ARG A 222 26.35 22.02 -1.73
CA ARG A 222 27.17 22.92 -0.90
C ARG A 222 27.05 22.57 0.59
N PRO A 223 27.98 23.02 1.46
CA PRO A 223 27.83 22.86 2.90
C PRO A 223 26.50 23.46 3.41
N VAL A 224 25.86 22.77 4.35
CA VAL A 224 24.58 23.18 4.96
C VAL A 224 24.74 23.21 6.48
N PRO A 225 24.47 24.35 7.15
CA PRO A 225 24.66 24.48 8.59
C PRO A 225 23.48 23.87 9.36
N ILE A 226 23.62 22.62 9.76
CA ILE A 226 22.66 21.91 10.62
C ILE A 226 23.31 21.53 11.95
N GLU A 227 22.47 21.25 12.93
CA GLU A 227 22.84 20.51 14.14
C GLU A 227 22.12 19.17 14.13
N THR A 228 22.80 18.11 14.56
CA THR A 228 22.22 16.76 14.53
C THR A 228 21.77 16.30 15.91
N THR A 229 20.72 15.48 15.96
CA THR A 229 20.19 14.92 17.21
C THR A 229 19.52 13.56 16.97
N THR A 230 19.10 12.89 18.04
CA THR A 230 18.27 11.68 17.98
C THR A 230 17.02 11.87 18.80
N THR A 231 15.96 11.15 18.45
CA THR A 231 14.75 11.15 19.28
C THR A 231 15.02 10.58 20.67
N THR A 232 15.89 9.56 20.78
CA THR A 232 16.37 9.07 22.09
C THR A 232 17.11 10.13 22.91
N GLY A 233 17.84 11.04 22.27
CA GLY A 233 18.52 12.15 22.91
C GLY A 233 17.55 13.22 23.39
N LEU A 234 16.62 13.63 22.51
CA LEU A 234 15.61 14.65 22.82
C LEU A 234 14.64 14.21 23.93
N LEU A 235 14.30 12.92 23.98
CA LEU A 235 13.29 12.36 24.88
C LEU A 235 13.87 11.60 26.06
N ARG A 236 15.19 11.74 26.32
CA ARG A 236 15.79 11.22 27.54
C ARG A 236 15.01 11.75 28.75
N PHE A 237 14.64 10.86 29.66
CA PHE A 237 13.71 11.16 30.74
C PHE A 237 14.28 10.73 32.09
N ASN A 238 14.65 11.73 32.88
CA ASN A 238 15.19 11.61 34.24
C ASN A 238 14.87 12.90 35.02
N ARG A 239 15.32 13.01 36.27
CA ARG A 239 15.02 14.18 37.12
C ARG A 239 15.51 15.51 36.52
N GLU A 240 16.61 15.49 35.78
CA GLU A 240 17.19 16.68 35.15
C GLU A 240 16.37 17.11 33.93
N THR A 241 15.94 16.16 33.09
CA THR A 241 15.27 16.48 31.82
C THR A 241 13.74 16.58 31.95
N ALA A 242 13.13 16.01 32.98
CA ALA A 242 11.67 16.00 33.16
C ALA A 242 11.05 17.40 33.30
N VAL A 243 11.85 18.42 33.63
CA VAL A 243 11.41 19.82 33.70
C VAL A 243 11.34 20.52 32.34
N LEU A 244 11.84 19.90 31.27
CA LEU A 244 11.84 20.49 29.93
C LEU A 244 10.41 20.62 29.38
N PRO A 245 10.12 21.66 28.57
CA PRO A 245 8.77 21.92 28.04
C PRO A 245 8.13 20.70 27.37
N ARG A 246 8.95 19.86 26.72
CA ARG A 246 8.48 18.66 26.02
C ARG A 246 7.77 17.61 26.88
N PHE A 247 7.94 17.65 28.19
CA PHE A 247 7.29 16.71 29.12
C PHE A 247 6.08 17.29 29.84
N THR A 248 5.75 18.57 29.62
CA THR A 248 4.57 19.23 30.21
C THR A 248 3.26 18.53 29.86
N LEU A 249 3.15 18.02 28.62
CA LEU A 249 2.00 17.23 28.17
C LEU A 249 1.80 15.95 28.99
N VAL A 250 2.88 15.34 29.47
CA VAL A 250 2.82 14.12 30.28
C VAL A 250 2.11 14.40 31.60
N ASP A 251 2.38 15.55 32.21
CA ASP A 251 1.82 15.96 33.49
C ASP A 251 0.28 16.00 33.45
N VAL A 252 -0.32 16.40 32.33
CA VAL A 252 -1.79 16.42 32.15
C VAL A 252 -2.43 15.03 32.28
N PHE A 253 -1.69 13.99 31.94
CA PHE A 253 -2.13 12.58 32.07
C PHE A 253 -1.78 11.96 33.43
N LEU A 254 -0.94 12.62 34.23
CA LEU A 254 -0.55 12.16 35.57
C LEU A 254 -1.37 12.85 36.67
N ASN A 255 -1.56 14.16 36.53
CA ASN A 255 -2.19 15.01 37.52
C ASN A 255 -3.61 14.52 37.86
N PRO A 256 -3.91 14.23 39.15
CA PRO A 256 -5.23 13.73 39.58
C PRO A 256 -6.41 14.60 39.15
N ALA A 257 -6.21 15.92 39.01
CA ALA A 257 -7.26 16.86 38.61
C ALA A 257 -7.63 16.77 37.13
N SER A 258 -6.72 16.32 36.26
CA SER A 258 -6.92 16.29 34.80
C SER A 258 -6.89 14.90 34.17
N ARG A 259 -6.26 13.92 34.81
CA ARG A 259 -5.91 12.62 34.18
C ARG A 259 -7.08 11.88 33.55
N ASP A 260 -8.25 11.86 34.20
CA ASP A 260 -9.40 11.09 33.71
C ASP A 260 -10.02 11.77 32.48
N ALA A 261 -10.13 13.10 32.50
CA ALA A 261 -10.57 13.89 31.36
C ALA A 261 -9.57 13.82 30.20
N ALA A 262 -8.26 13.83 30.48
CA ALA A 262 -7.22 13.72 29.46
C ALA A 262 -7.24 12.35 28.74
N ARG A 263 -7.45 11.27 29.51
CA ARG A 263 -7.59 9.90 28.97
C ARG A 263 -8.83 9.76 28.11
N GLU A 264 -9.95 10.34 28.54
CA GLU A 264 -11.18 10.37 27.76
C GLU A 264 -11.00 11.15 26.45
N ALA A 265 -10.39 12.34 26.50
CA ALA A 265 -10.07 13.13 25.31
C ALA A 265 -9.20 12.36 24.30
N TYR A 266 -8.16 11.65 24.78
CA TYR A 266 -7.35 10.79 23.91
C TYR A 266 -8.19 9.70 23.25
N ASN A 267 -9.02 8.97 24.03
CA ASN A 267 -9.85 7.88 23.53
C ASN A 267 -10.86 8.35 22.47
N GLN A 268 -11.47 9.51 22.68
CA GLN A 268 -12.41 10.12 21.73
C GLN A 268 -11.72 10.45 20.40
N VAL A 269 -10.51 11.02 20.46
CA VAL A 269 -9.75 11.41 19.27
C VAL A 269 -9.26 10.22 18.45
N VAL A 270 -9.01 9.06 19.08
CA VAL A 270 -8.59 7.83 18.35
C VAL A 270 -9.75 6.95 17.92
N ALA A 271 -10.98 7.25 18.34
CA ALA A 271 -12.16 6.49 17.97
C ALA A 271 -12.32 6.41 16.43
N GLY A 272 -12.67 5.21 15.95
CA GLY A 272 -12.87 4.94 14.52
C GLY A 272 -11.59 5.00 13.68
N SER A 273 -10.41 4.90 14.30
CA SER A 273 -9.11 4.86 13.62
C SER A 273 -8.40 3.52 13.79
N GLU A 274 -7.29 3.34 13.08
CA GLU A 274 -6.38 2.20 13.28
C GLU A 274 -5.56 2.33 14.58
N THR A 275 -5.60 3.49 15.24
CA THR A 275 -4.94 3.72 16.55
C THR A 275 -5.84 3.22 17.68
N TYR A 276 -5.27 2.43 18.59
CA TYR A 276 -6.03 1.84 19.69
C TYR A 276 -6.32 2.86 20.82
N PRO A 277 -7.52 2.81 21.41
CA PRO A 277 -7.82 3.49 22.68
C PRO A 277 -7.02 2.89 23.86
N LEU A 278 -6.89 3.66 24.94
CA LEU A 278 -6.00 3.34 26.06
C LEU A 278 -6.40 2.06 26.82
N ASP A 279 -7.69 1.76 26.87
CA ASP A 279 -8.24 0.54 27.50
C ASP A 279 -7.69 -0.75 26.89
N ARG A 280 -7.34 -0.75 25.60
CA ARG A 280 -6.68 -1.88 24.92
C ARG A 280 -5.30 -2.22 25.48
N PHE A 281 -4.65 -1.27 26.16
CA PHE A 281 -3.34 -1.47 26.80
C PHE A 281 -3.46 -1.82 28.30
N GLY A 282 -4.68 -1.96 28.80
CA GLY A 282 -4.99 -2.35 30.18
C GLY A 282 -5.18 -1.17 31.13
N THR A 283 -5.69 -1.46 32.33
CA THR A 283 -5.98 -0.46 33.35
C THR A 283 -4.74 0.36 33.70
N GLY A 284 -4.93 1.68 33.80
CA GLY A 284 -3.87 2.65 34.13
C GLY A 284 -2.97 3.04 32.96
N ALA A 285 -3.25 2.57 31.73
CA ALA A 285 -2.44 2.89 30.57
C ALA A 285 -2.46 4.40 30.23
N LEU A 286 -1.28 4.87 29.83
CA LEU A 286 -1.06 6.22 29.33
C LEU A 286 -0.72 6.21 27.83
N PRO A 287 -0.90 7.32 27.10
CA PRO A 287 -0.50 7.42 25.69
C PRO A 287 1.01 7.64 25.52
N PHE A 288 1.82 7.08 26.42
CA PHE A 288 3.28 7.17 26.43
C PHE A 288 3.88 5.78 26.58
N ASP A 289 4.98 5.54 25.88
CA ASP A 289 5.82 4.37 26.04
C ASP A 289 7.12 4.78 26.76
N LEU A 290 7.68 3.87 27.54
CA LEU A 290 9.02 4.02 28.09
C LEU A 290 9.96 3.04 27.39
N ILE A 291 11.08 3.56 26.92
CA ILE A 291 12.20 2.77 26.46
C ILE A 291 13.16 2.61 27.62
N VAL A 292 13.39 1.36 28.02
CA VAL A 292 14.33 1.01 29.07
C VAL A 292 15.55 0.33 28.42
N PRO A 293 16.77 0.86 28.59
CA PRO A 293 17.98 0.28 27.99
C PRO A 293 18.10 -1.21 28.26
N GLY A 294 18.28 -2.02 27.20
CA GLY A 294 18.41 -3.48 27.29
C GLY A 294 17.10 -4.25 27.49
N HIS A 295 15.96 -3.56 27.69
CA HIS A 295 14.65 -4.19 27.89
C HIS A 295 13.61 -3.84 26.81
N GLY A 296 13.86 -2.80 26.01
CA GLY A 296 13.03 -2.38 24.88
C GLY A 296 11.99 -1.30 25.24
N ARG A 297 11.05 -1.07 24.32
CA ARG A 297 9.97 -0.07 24.41
C ARG A 297 8.66 -0.72 24.83
N GLY A 298 7.97 -0.14 25.81
CA GLY A 298 6.69 -0.65 26.29
C GLY A 298 5.75 0.43 26.80
N THR A 299 4.44 0.21 26.69
CA THR A 299 3.43 1.17 27.14
C THR A 299 3.43 1.32 28.64
N LEU A 300 3.44 2.58 29.10
CA LEU A 300 3.48 2.91 30.51
C LEU A 300 2.08 2.80 31.11
N ARG A 301 1.99 2.13 32.27
CA ARG A 301 0.78 1.98 33.06
C ARG A 301 1.05 2.39 34.49
N ILE A 302 0.14 3.14 35.08
CA ILE A 302 0.24 3.61 36.45
C ILE A 302 -0.96 3.10 37.25
N GLY A 303 -0.68 2.39 38.33
CA GLY A 303 -1.63 2.01 39.37
C GLY A 303 -1.41 2.79 40.65
N ARG A 304 -2.11 2.41 41.73
CA ARG A 304 -1.96 3.05 43.05
C ARG A 304 -0.62 2.72 43.72
N GLU A 305 -0.17 1.48 43.61
CA GLU A 305 1.00 0.94 44.34
C GLU A 305 2.15 0.55 43.40
N GLY A 306 1.99 0.75 42.09
CA GLY A 306 2.96 0.27 41.12
C GLY A 306 2.86 0.92 39.76
N LEU A 307 4.03 1.04 39.12
CA LEU A 307 4.21 1.42 37.74
C LEU A 307 4.63 0.18 36.94
N ILE A 308 4.02 0.00 35.76
CA ILE A 308 4.29 -1.12 34.86
C ILE A 308 4.71 -0.56 33.50
N VAL A 309 5.83 -1.06 32.97
CA VAL A 309 6.22 -0.83 31.57
C VAL A 309 5.95 -2.11 30.79
N MET A 310 4.96 -2.06 29.89
CA MET A 310 4.51 -3.20 29.10
C MET A 310 5.46 -3.49 27.93
N THR A 311 6.73 -3.79 28.23
CA THR A 311 7.65 -4.40 27.26
C THR A 311 7.29 -5.88 27.08
N ARG A 312 8.05 -6.63 26.27
CA ARG A 312 7.84 -8.08 26.10
C ARG A 312 7.83 -8.83 27.44
N LYS A 313 8.73 -8.47 28.34
CA LYS A 313 8.76 -8.95 29.73
C LYS A 313 8.41 -7.76 30.62
N PRO A 314 7.15 -7.64 31.07
CA PRO A 314 6.70 -6.48 31.82
C PRO A 314 7.66 -6.12 32.95
N LEU A 315 8.03 -4.84 33.03
CA LEU A 315 8.88 -4.31 34.09
C LEU A 315 8.02 -3.64 35.13
N PHE A 316 8.38 -3.80 36.40
CA PHE A 316 7.61 -3.30 37.53
C PHE A 316 8.48 -2.40 38.41
N ALA A 317 7.91 -1.27 38.84
CA ALA A 317 8.45 -0.43 39.90
C ALA A 317 7.38 -0.23 40.97
N SER A 318 7.73 -0.45 42.24
CA SER A 318 6.83 -0.17 43.36
C SER A 318 6.74 1.34 43.59
N LEU A 319 5.54 1.80 43.95
CA LEU A 319 5.27 3.18 44.33
C LEU A 319 5.01 3.22 45.83
N ASP A 320 5.82 3.98 46.55
CA ASP A 320 5.62 4.21 47.98
C ASP A 320 4.46 5.19 48.23
N GLU A 321 4.24 6.10 47.28
CA GLU A 321 3.15 7.08 47.23
C GLU A 321 2.58 7.18 45.80
N PRO A 322 1.31 7.57 45.61
CA PRO A 322 0.76 7.85 44.30
C PRO A 322 1.58 8.88 43.51
N LEU A 323 1.69 8.71 42.20
CA LEU A 323 2.35 9.68 41.32
C LEU A 323 1.38 10.83 41.03
N ASP A 324 1.77 12.05 41.40
CA ASP A 324 0.94 13.25 41.20
C ASP A 324 1.44 14.14 40.07
N GLY A 325 2.67 13.94 39.59
CA GLY A 325 3.20 14.68 38.45
C GLY A 325 4.41 14.05 37.77
N VAL A 326 4.91 14.75 36.75
CA VAL A 326 6.03 14.29 35.91
C VAL A 326 7.34 14.12 36.68
N ALA A 327 7.57 14.94 37.71
CA ALA A 327 8.77 14.87 38.55
C ALA A 327 8.82 13.56 39.36
N ASP A 328 7.69 13.11 39.90
CA ASP A 328 7.59 11.85 40.64
C ASP A 328 7.85 10.66 39.71
N LEU A 329 7.24 10.69 38.52
CA LEU A 329 7.45 9.68 37.49
C LEU A 329 8.94 9.58 37.13
N ALA A 330 9.60 10.71 36.90
CA ALA A 330 11.03 10.75 36.60
C ALA A 330 11.88 10.19 37.75
N SER A 331 11.55 10.54 38.99
CA SER A 331 12.24 10.04 40.18
C SER A 331 12.17 8.52 40.32
N VAL A 332 10.99 7.93 40.07
CA VAL A 332 10.77 6.47 40.11
C VAL A 332 11.49 5.77 38.96
N VAL A 333 11.34 6.28 37.74
CA VAL A 333 11.98 5.71 36.54
C VAL A 333 13.50 5.69 36.70
N GLU A 334 14.09 6.82 37.05
CA GLU A 334 15.54 6.94 37.23
C GLU A 334 16.06 6.07 38.37
N ARG A 335 15.34 6.01 39.50
CA ARG A 335 15.71 5.16 40.64
C ARG A 335 15.70 3.67 40.27
N LYS A 336 14.73 3.23 39.46
CA LYS A 336 14.54 1.81 39.14
C LYS A 336 15.41 1.33 37.98
N TRP A 337 15.53 2.14 36.93
CA TRP A 337 16.10 1.73 35.65
C TRP A 337 17.25 2.62 35.16
N GLY A 338 17.59 3.67 35.90
CA GLY A 338 18.69 4.58 35.58
C GLY A 338 18.27 5.77 34.71
N PRO A 339 19.19 6.74 34.52
CA PRO A 339 18.90 8.04 33.91
C PRO A 339 18.79 8.03 32.38
N ASP A 340 19.09 6.89 31.75
CA ASP A 340 19.12 6.73 30.29
C ASP A 340 17.79 6.21 29.69
N CYS A 341 16.72 6.19 30.49
CA CYS A 341 15.39 5.88 30.00
C CYS A 341 14.89 6.97 29.05
N VAL A 342 14.02 6.61 28.10
CA VAL A 342 13.44 7.56 27.13
C VAL A 342 11.92 7.46 27.21
N LEU A 343 11.25 8.59 27.47
CA LEU A 343 9.79 8.67 27.54
C LEU A 343 9.25 9.20 26.22
N VAL A 344 8.51 8.37 25.49
CA VAL A 344 8.11 8.64 24.10
C VAL A 344 6.59 8.65 24.00
N GLY A 345 6.03 9.72 23.44
CA GLY A 345 4.60 9.74 23.09
C GLY A 345 4.27 8.70 22.02
N LYS A 346 3.05 8.17 22.06
CA LYS A 346 2.48 7.50 20.89
C LYS A 346 2.28 8.53 19.77
N ALA A 347 2.05 8.09 18.53
CA ALA A 347 2.03 8.96 17.34
C ALA A 347 1.32 10.32 17.54
N ILE A 348 0.14 10.31 18.17
CA ILE A 348 -0.67 11.52 18.40
C ILE A 348 -0.04 12.44 19.47
N THR A 349 0.45 11.88 20.58
CA THR A 349 1.01 12.65 21.71
C THR A 349 2.46 13.05 21.50
N LEU A 350 3.22 12.32 20.68
CA LEU A 350 4.62 12.64 20.37
C LEU A 350 4.77 14.02 19.72
N ILE A 351 3.86 14.35 18.80
CA ILE A 351 3.80 15.68 18.17
C ILE A 351 3.61 16.73 19.26
N GLY A 352 2.62 16.56 20.13
CA GLY A 352 2.35 17.47 21.24
C GLY A 352 3.56 17.67 22.15
N MET A 353 4.18 16.57 22.60
CA MET A 353 5.39 16.60 23.43
C MET A 353 6.49 17.46 22.79
N LEU A 354 6.92 17.13 21.58
CA LEU A 354 8.04 17.86 20.97
C LEU A 354 7.65 19.28 20.55
N SER A 355 6.40 19.51 20.16
CA SER A 355 5.92 20.84 19.75
C SER A 355 5.81 21.84 20.90
N ALA A 356 5.81 21.39 22.15
CA ALA A 356 5.91 22.26 23.32
C ALA A 356 7.30 22.93 23.45
N GLU A 357 8.30 22.48 22.69
CA GLU A 357 9.66 23.04 22.71
C GLU A 357 10.20 23.42 21.32
N PHE A 358 9.72 22.78 20.26
CA PHE A 358 10.23 22.96 18.90
C PHE A 358 9.12 23.22 17.88
N GLY A 359 9.43 23.93 16.81
CA GLY A 359 8.58 23.91 15.60
C GLY A 359 8.96 22.75 14.70
N PHE A 360 8.00 21.98 14.20
CA PHE A 360 8.33 20.88 13.28
C PHE A 360 8.49 21.36 11.84
N VAL A 361 9.35 20.69 11.07
CA VAL A 361 9.41 20.82 9.61
C VAL A 361 8.92 19.53 8.97
N PHE A 362 7.78 19.57 8.29
CA PHE A 362 7.20 18.43 7.57
C PHE A 362 7.03 18.71 6.08
N HIS A 363 7.21 17.69 5.26
CA HIS A 363 6.79 17.76 3.85
C HIS A 363 5.27 17.65 3.73
N GLU A 364 4.71 18.14 2.62
CA GLU A 364 3.28 17.98 2.31
C GLU A 364 2.92 16.47 2.29
N GLY A 365 1.89 16.11 3.06
CA GLY A 365 1.43 14.73 3.19
C GLY A 365 2.17 13.89 4.25
N ALA A 366 3.28 14.38 4.81
CA ALA A 366 3.96 13.68 5.91
C ALA A 366 3.13 13.74 7.21
N SER A 367 3.19 12.69 8.02
CA SER A 367 2.49 12.57 9.32
C SER A 367 0.98 12.77 9.21
N GLY A 368 0.28 11.82 8.57
CA GLY A 368 -1.16 11.89 8.27
C GLY A 368 -2.11 11.97 9.48
N TYR A 369 -1.60 11.86 10.70
CA TYR A 369 -2.35 11.94 11.96
C TYR A 369 -2.27 13.30 12.67
N VAL A 370 -1.60 14.31 12.10
CA VAL A 370 -1.46 15.66 12.70
C VAL A 370 -2.81 16.28 13.08
N TRP A 371 -3.85 16.08 12.27
CA TRP A 371 -5.19 16.61 12.57
C TRP A 371 -5.79 15.99 13.84
N ARG A 372 -5.45 14.74 14.17
CA ARG A 372 -5.82 14.11 15.44
C ARG A 372 -5.03 14.70 16.60
N SER A 373 -3.73 14.96 16.42
CA SER A 373 -2.94 15.69 17.42
C SER A 373 -3.54 17.06 17.73
N ARG A 374 -3.96 17.83 16.71
CA ARG A 374 -4.66 19.11 16.91
C ARG A 374 -5.94 18.94 17.74
N ALA A 375 -6.79 17.99 17.37
CA ALA A 375 -8.04 17.73 18.10
C ALA A 375 -7.78 17.35 19.57
N LEU A 376 -6.73 16.57 19.84
CA LEU A 376 -6.31 16.26 21.20
C LEU A 376 -5.82 17.52 21.93
N HIS A 377 -4.94 18.32 21.31
CA HIS A 377 -4.42 19.52 21.95
C HIS A 377 -5.52 20.52 22.30
N ASP A 378 -6.52 20.71 21.42
CA ASP A 378 -7.67 21.55 21.69
C ASP A 378 -8.47 21.07 22.91
N ALA A 379 -8.68 19.76 23.04
CA ALA A 379 -9.36 19.16 24.18
C ALA A 379 -8.54 19.25 25.48
N LEU A 380 -7.19 19.18 25.40
CA LEU A 380 -6.33 19.23 26.57
C LEU A 380 -6.09 20.66 27.08
N ARG A 381 -6.22 21.69 26.22
CA ARG A 381 -5.99 23.10 26.61
C ARG A 381 -6.92 23.58 27.73
N SER A 382 -8.17 23.09 27.78
CA SER A 382 -9.09 23.40 28.89
C SER A 382 -8.69 22.74 30.22
N LEU A 383 -7.88 21.68 30.16
CA LEU A 383 -7.43 20.93 31.33
C LEU A 383 -6.09 21.47 31.87
N ALA A 384 -5.26 22.06 31.00
CA ALA A 384 -4.00 22.68 31.35
C ALA A 384 -3.79 23.95 30.51
N PRO A 385 -4.23 25.13 31.00
CA PRO A 385 -4.16 26.40 30.25
C PRO A 385 -2.74 26.85 29.86
N GLY A 386 -1.70 26.30 30.49
CA GLY A 386 -0.29 26.58 30.19
C GLY A 386 0.32 25.70 29.10
N LEU A 387 -0.45 24.80 28.46
CA LEU A 387 0.05 24.03 27.32
C LEU A 387 0.16 24.91 26.07
N GLU A 388 1.40 25.15 25.65
CA GLU A 388 1.71 25.84 24.40
C GLU A 388 2.28 24.86 23.37
N PHE A 389 1.94 25.07 22.10
CA PHE A 389 2.40 24.24 20.99
C PHE A 389 2.84 25.12 19.83
N HIS A 390 4.09 24.96 19.40
CA HIS A 390 4.63 25.69 18.26
C HIS A 390 4.08 25.12 16.93
N PRO A 391 3.90 25.98 15.90
CA PRO A 391 3.35 25.53 14.63
C PRO A 391 4.31 24.61 13.87
N ILE A 392 3.74 23.85 12.94
CA ILE A 392 4.49 23.05 11.97
C ILE A 392 4.73 23.89 10.72
N LEU A 393 5.99 24.03 10.31
CA LEU A 393 6.36 24.49 8.98
C LEU A 393 6.15 23.35 7.99
N ARG A 394 5.07 23.41 7.21
CA ARG A 394 4.81 22.48 6.11
C ARG A 394 5.42 22.98 4.82
N VAL A 395 6.25 22.15 4.20
CA VAL A 395 6.95 22.42 2.95
C VAL A 395 6.34 21.58 1.84
N ARG A 396 5.89 22.24 0.77
CA ARG A 396 5.42 21.60 -0.45
C ARG A 396 6.41 21.87 -1.56
N TYR A 397 7.01 20.80 -2.08
CA TYR A 397 7.83 20.87 -3.28
C TYR A 397 7.03 20.64 -4.57
N ARG A 398 7.56 21.23 -5.63
CA ARG A 398 7.15 21.01 -7.03
C ARG A 398 8.34 20.49 -7.82
N THR A 399 8.90 19.39 -7.32
CA THR A 399 10.16 18.81 -7.77
C THR A 399 10.19 18.56 -9.27
N TRP A 400 9.08 18.10 -9.86
CA TRP A 400 8.97 17.88 -11.30
C TRP A 400 8.85 19.18 -12.09
N ASP A 401 8.17 20.20 -11.58
CA ASP A 401 8.08 21.51 -12.25
C ASP A 401 9.44 22.24 -12.25
N ALA A 402 10.26 22.01 -11.23
CA ALA A 402 11.60 22.59 -11.08
C ALA A 402 12.59 22.09 -12.15
N LEU A 403 12.34 20.92 -12.75
CA LEU A 403 13.17 20.35 -13.83
C LEU A 403 13.23 21.22 -15.09
N ARG A 404 12.36 22.24 -15.23
CA ARG A 404 12.38 23.18 -16.37
C ARG A 404 13.70 23.95 -16.51
N THR A 405 14.47 24.05 -15.43
CA THR A 405 15.77 24.73 -15.41
C THR A 405 16.95 23.78 -15.65
N THR A 406 16.68 22.48 -15.75
CA THR A 406 17.70 21.43 -15.83
C THR A 406 17.92 20.99 -17.26
N CYS A 407 19.19 20.85 -17.66
CA CYS A 407 19.57 20.27 -18.95
C CYS A 407 19.90 18.77 -18.78
N ALA A 408 18.89 17.95 -18.50
CA ALA A 408 19.02 16.50 -18.39
C ALA A 408 18.07 15.77 -19.33
N TRP A 409 18.43 14.54 -19.71
CA TRP A 409 17.59 13.64 -20.49
C TRP A 409 17.29 12.37 -19.70
N PHE A 410 16.01 12.02 -19.66
CA PHE A 410 15.51 10.83 -18.99
C PHE A 410 15.26 9.71 -20.00
N ASN A 411 15.76 8.53 -19.71
CA ASN A 411 15.34 7.28 -20.33
C ASN A 411 14.16 6.73 -19.50
N LEU A 412 12.95 6.81 -20.04
CA LEU A 412 11.74 6.52 -19.29
C LEU A 412 11.64 5.01 -18.96
N PRO A 413 11.35 4.64 -17.69
CA PRO A 413 11.11 3.25 -17.33
C PRO A 413 9.80 2.72 -17.94
N GLY A 414 9.66 1.39 -17.99
CA GLY A 414 8.54 0.70 -18.63
C GLY A 414 7.13 1.26 -18.32
N PRO A 415 6.79 1.60 -17.07
CA PRO A 415 5.49 2.19 -16.73
C PRO A 415 5.22 3.55 -17.42
N PHE A 416 6.25 4.34 -17.70
CA PHE A 416 6.13 5.73 -18.12
C PHE A 416 6.14 5.91 -19.64
N ARG A 417 6.86 5.05 -20.38
CA ARG A 417 7.10 5.22 -21.82
C ARG A 417 5.83 5.48 -22.63
N ARG A 418 4.82 4.63 -22.45
CA ARG A 418 3.55 4.76 -23.17
C ARG A 418 2.77 6.00 -22.76
N ALA A 419 2.78 6.34 -21.47
CA ALA A 419 2.06 7.49 -20.94
C ALA A 419 2.62 8.81 -21.47
N PHE A 420 3.95 8.90 -21.63
CA PHE A 420 4.63 10.04 -22.23
C PHE A 420 4.71 9.99 -23.76
N GLY A 421 4.47 8.82 -24.36
CA GLY A 421 4.53 8.60 -25.81
C GLY A 421 5.94 8.54 -26.38
N ALA A 422 6.96 8.31 -25.55
CA ALA A 422 8.36 8.27 -25.94
C ALA A 422 9.18 7.33 -25.03
N ASP A 423 10.29 6.80 -25.55
CA ASP A 423 11.25 6.05 -24.73
C ASP A 423 12.14 6.98 -23.89
N ASP A 424 12.39 8.19 -24.38
CA ASP A 424 13.20 9.22 -23.72
C ASP A 424 12.51 10.60 -23.76
N VAL A 425 12.86 11.45 -22.80
CA VAL A 425 12.32 12.80 -22.68
C VAL A 425 13.31 13.74 -22.01
N CYS A 426 13.46 14.95 -22.52
CA CYS A 426 14.26 15.98 -21.84
C CYS A 426 13.53 16.52 -20.60
N ALA A 427 14.30 16.99 -19.62
CA ALA A 427 13.79 17.41 -18.32
C ALA A 427 12.75 18.54 -18.40
N SER A 428 12.93 19.51 -19.31
CA SER A 428 11.97 20.58 -19.53
C SER A 428 10.65 20.10 -20.12
N THR A 429 10.68 19.11 -21.02
CA THR A 429 9.46 18.50 -21.57
C THR A 429 8.76 17.65 -20.52
N PHE A 430 9.52 16.91 -19.70
CA PHE A 430 8.96 16.16 -18.57
C PHE A 430 8.22 17.10 -17.60
N ALA A 431 8.87 18.19 -17.19
CA ALA A 431 8.31 19.22 -16.32
C ALA A 431 7.01 19.81 -16.88
N ALA A 432 6.94 20.06 -18.19
CA ALA A 432 5.75 20.62 -18.82
C ALA A 432 4.58 19.62 -18.94
N LYS A 433 4.86 18.32 -19.03
CA LYS A 433 3.85 17.30 -19.39
C LYS A 433 3.40 16.40 -18.24
N TRP A 434 4.21 16.19 -17.19
CA TRP A 434 3.94 15.14 -16.20
C TRP A 434 2.52 15.25 -15.59
N ALA A 435 2.04 16.48 -15.33
CA ALA A 435 0.73 16.71 -14.76
C ALA A 435 -0.43 16.39 -15.73
N SER A 436 -0.28 16.71 -17.03
CA SER A 436 -1.29 16.34 -18.03
C SER A 436 -1.29 14.83 -18.27
N VAL A 437 -0.10 14.23 -18.35
CA VAL A 437 0.06 12.77 -18.46
C VAL A 437 -0.63 12.05 -17.30
N GLY A 438 -0.48 12.55 -16.06
CA GLY A 438 -1.20 12.01 -14.90
C GLY A 438 -2.72 12.07 -15.04
N ARG A 439 -3.28 13.15 -15.59
CA ARG A 439 -4.73 13.26 -15.87
C ARG A 439 -5.17 12.31 -16.98
N ASP A 440 -4.37 12.16 -18.03
CA ASP A 440 -4.67 11.22 -19.12
C ASP A 440 -4.67 9.76 -18.60
N GLN A 441 -3.78 9.44 -17.66
CA GLN A 441 -3.78 8.13 -17.00
C GLN A 441 -5.00 7.91 -16.10
N ASP A 442 -5.50 8.95 -15.44
CA ASP A 442 -6.76 8.86 -14.67
C ASP A 442 -7.96 8.60 -15.60
N ALA A 443 -8.04 9.31 -16.72
CA ALA A 443 -9.06 9.08 -17.74
C ALA A 443 -8.99 7.66 -18.32
N LEU A 444 -7.77 7.14 -18.55
CA LEU A 444 -7.57 5.76 -18.97
C LEU A 444 -8.09 4.76 -17.92
N LEU A 445 -7.83 4.97 -16.62
CA LEU A 445 -8.34 4.10 -15.57
C LEU A 445 -9.87 4.07 -15.54
N GLN A 446 -10.50 5.23 -15.70
CA GLN A 446 -11.96 5.34 -15.77
C GLN A 446 -12.52 4.63 -17.01
N GLN A 447 -11.89 4.84 -18.17
CA GLN A 447 -12.27 4.18 -19.43
C GLN A 447 -12.16 2.66 -19.30
N LEU A 448 -11.04 2.16 -18.76
CA LEU A 448 -10.86 0.73 -18.48
C LEU A 448 -11.96 0.23 -17.54
N GLY A 449 -12.28 0.95 -16.46
CA GLY A 449 -13.37 0.58 -15.53
C GLY A 449 -14.75 0.45 -16.19
N GLY A 450 -15.00 1.21 -17.26
CA GLY A 450 -16.22 1.13 -18.07
C GLY A 450 -16.34 -0.10 -18.97
N LEU A 451 -15.22 -0.75 -19.32
CA LEU A 451 -15.19 -1.92 -20.20
C LEU A 451 -15.57 -3.19 -19.42
N ARG A 452 -16.87 -3.50 -19.38
CA ARG A 452 -17.41 -4.65 -18.62
C ARG A 452 -17.44 -5.96 -19.39
N ARG A 453 -17.55 -5.92 -20.72
CA ARG A 453 -17.59 -7.13 -21.56
C ARG A 453 -16.19 -7.42 -22.14
N PRO A 454 -15.75 -8.69 -22.21
CA PRO A 454 -14.46 -9.04 -22.80
C PRO A 454 -14.32 -8.55 -24.25
N TYR A 455 -15.43 -8.60 -25.01
CA TYR A 455 -15.48 -8.09 -26.37
C TYR A 455 -15.11 -6.60 -26.47
N ASP A 456 -15.70 -5.76 -25.62
CA ASP A 456 -15.44 -4.32 -25.59
C ASP A 456 -13.98 -4.04 -25.22
N LEU A 457 -13.42 -4.81 -24.27
CA LEU A 457 -12.01 -4.72 -23.91
C LEU A 457 -11.09 -5.09 -25.06
N ILE A 458 -11.35 -6.20 -25.76
CA ILE A 458 -10.52 -6.66 -26.88
C ILE A 458 -10.55 -5.64 -28.03
N ARG A 459 -11.73 -5.10 -28.35
CA ARG A 459 -11.88 -4.02 -29.33
C ARG A 459 -11.12 -2.77 -28.92
N PHE A 460 -11.28 -2.33 -27.67
CA PHE A 460 -10.52 -1.21 -27.13
C PHE A 460 -9.01 -1.46 -27.26
N LEU A 461 -8.51 -2.66 -26.93
CA LEU A 461 -7.09 -2.98 -27.06
C LEU A 461 -6.60 -2.97 -28.51
N ALA A 462 -7.43 -3.38 -29.47
CA ALA A 462 -7.13 -3.29 -30.89
C ALA A 462 -6.97 -1.84 -31.36
N GLU A 463 -7.90 -0.96 -30.97
CA GLU A 463 -7.85 0.47 -31.29
C GLU A 463 -6.69 1.17 -30.55
N TYR A 464 -6.49 0.83 -29.28
CA TYR A 464 -5.53 1.51 -28.42
C TYR A 464 -4.08 1.07 -28.69
N SER A 465 -3.81 -0.23 -28.87
CA SER A 465 -2.45 -0.75 -29.05
C SER A 465 -2.08 -1.13 -30.48
N GLY A 466 -3.06 -1.34 -31.36
CA GLY A 466 -2.82 -1.80 -32.73
C GLY A 466 -2.12 -3.16 -32.83
N GLY A 467 -1.64 -3.48 -34.04
CA GLY A 467 -0.80 -4.65 -34.30
C GLY A 467 -1.47 -5.98 -33.95
N THR A 468 -0.86 -6.75 -33.06
CA THR A 468 -1.34 -8.09 -32.67
C THR A 468 -2.76 -8.08 -32.12
N TRP A 469 -3.17 -7.01 -31.42
CA TRP A 469 -4.53 -6.90 -30.89
C TRP A 469 -5.60 -6.75 -31.97
N ALA A 470 -5.28 -6.15 -33.12
CA ALA A 470 -6.22 -6.10 -34.24
C ALA A 470 -6.48 -7.51 -34.82
N SER A 471 -5.42 -8.33 -34.92
CA SER A 471 -5.54 -9.74 -35.31
C SER A 471 -6.33 -10.55 -34.28
N LEU A 472 -6.03 -10.40 -32.99
CA LEU A 472 -6.74 -11.11 -31.92
C LEU A 472 -8.22 -10.71 -31.83
N ALA A 473 -8.55 -9.44 -32.11
CA ALA A 473 -9.94 -8.99 -32.16
C ALA A 473 -10.71 -9.62 -33.33
N ALA A 474 -10.11 -9.68 -34.52
CA ALA A 474 -10.70 -10.37 -35.67
C ALA A 474 -10.85 -11.89 -35.42
N GLU A 475 -9.85 -12.51 -34.81
CA GLU A 475 -9.90 -13.92 -34.40
C GLU A 475 -11.03 -14.16 -33.38
N TYR A 476 -11.14 -13.31 -32.36
CA TYR A 476 -12.18 -13.40 -31.34
C TYR A 476 -13.59 -13.25 -31.92
N GLU A 477 -13.79 -12.32 -32.86
CA GLU A 477 -15.05 -12.13 -33.58
C GLU A 477 -15.41 -13.38 -34.39
N SER A 478 -14.46 -13.94 -35.15
CA SER A 478 -14.66 -15.18 -35.92
C SER A 478 -15.03 -16.36 -35.01
N LEU A 479 -14.31 -16.54 -33.89
CA LEU A 479 -14.64 -17.55 -32.89
C LEU A 479 -16.03 -17.33 -32.28
N HIS A 480 -16.40 -16.08 -32.01
CA HIS A 480 -17.71 -15.74 -31.46
C HIS A 480 -18.84 -16.08 -32.44
N GLN A 481 -18.71 -15.71 -33.71
CA GLN A 481 -19.68 -16.02 -34.76
C GLN A 481 -19.78 -17.52 -35.00
N GLY A 482 -18.64 -18.22 -35.06
CA GLY A 482 -18.61 -19.68 -35.17
C GLY A 482 -19.34 -20.36 -34.01
N LEU A 483 -19.15 -19.88 -32.77
CA LEU A 483 -19.88 -20.37 -31.60
C LEU A 483 -21.39 -20.04 -31.63
N GLN A 484 -21.78 -18.88 -32.16
CA GLN A 484 -23.21 -18.53 -32.37
C GLN A 484 -23.89 -19.50 -33.34
N GLY A 485 -23.22 -19.91 -34.42
CA GLY A 485 -23.72 -20.93 -35.34
C GLY A 485 -23.98 -22.29 -34.65
N LEU A 486 -23.24 -22.61 -33.59
CA LEU A 486 -23.43 -23.85 -32.81
C LEU A 486 -24.63 -23.79 -31.88
N TRP A 487 -24.97 -22.60 -31.36
CA TRP A 487 -26.19 -22.42 -30.58
C TRP A 487 -27.43 -22.75 -31.40
N ALA A 488 -27.43 -22.45 -32.70
CA ALA A 488 -28.49 -22.88 -33.61
C ALA A 488 -28.57 -24.42 -33.71
N GLY A 489 -27.42 -25.11 -33.76
CA GLY A 489 -27.37 -26.58 -33.73
C GLY A 489 -27.89 -27.20 -32.43
N ILE A 490 -27.56 -26.60 -31.28
CA ILE A 490 -28.09 -27.03 -29.96
C ILE A 490 -29.60 -26.82 -29.88
N GLU A 491 -30.12 -25.75 -30.48
CA GLU A 491 -31.55 -25.48 -30.48
C GLU A 491 -32.34 -26.50 -31.31
N THR A 492 -31.75 -27.02 -32.40
CA THR A 492 -32.32 -28.15 -33.16
C THR A 492 -32.53 -29.39 -32.28
N PHE A 493 -31.53 -29.78 -31.47
CA PHE A 493 -31.67 -30.90 -30.54
C PHE A 493 -32.71 -30.63 -29.44
N ARG A 494 -32.83 -29.38 -28.98
CA ARG A 494 -33.87 -28.98 -28.01
C ARG A 494 -35.27 -29.06 -28.61
N ALA A 495 -35.44 -28.65 -29.86
CA ALA A 495 -36.69 -28.76 -30.59
C ALA A 495 -37.09 -30.23 -30.82
N GLU A 496 -36.16 -31.07 -31.25
CA GLU A 496 -36.35 -32.53 -31.43
C GLU A 496 -36.82 -33.19 -30.13
N ARG A 497 -36.13 -32.93 -29.00
CA ARG A 497 -36.54 -33.49 -27.70
C ARG A 497 -37.91 -33.01 -27.25
N ARG A 498 -38.26 -31.75 -27.53
CA ARG A 498 -39.59 -31.22 -27.21
C ARG A 498 -40.67 -32.02 -27.93
N ALA A 499 -40.50 -32.25 -29.23
CA ALA A 499 -41.41 -33.07 -30.02
C ALA A 499 -41.50 -34.52 -29.51
N LEU A 500 -40.37 -35.16 -29.17
CA LEU A 500 -40.36 -36.51 -28.61
C LEU A 500 -41.04 -36.59 -27.23
N PHE A 501 -40.90 -35.56 -26.38
CA PHE A 501 -41.61 -35.51 -25.10
C PHE A 501 -43.13 -35.36 -25.28
N ASP A 502 -43.56 -34.56 -26.26
CA ASP A 502 -44.97 -34.41 -26.59
C ASP A 502 -45.55 -35.72 -27.17
N GLU A 503 -44.82 -36.39 -28.06
CA GLU A 503 -45.19 -37.71 -28.59
C GLU A 503 -45.27 -38.76 -27.47
N ARG A 504 -44.28 -38.80 -26.57
CA ARG A 504 -44.30 -39.70 -25.40
C ARG A 504 -45.51 -39.45 -24.51
N ARG A 505 -45.88 -38.18 -24.30
CA ARG A 505 -47.05 -37.81 -23.50
C ARG A 505 -48.34 -38.27 -24.18
N ALA A 506 -48.46 -38.10 -25.49
CA ALA A 506 -49.60 -38.58 -26.27
C ALA A 506 -49.72 -40.12 -26.22
N LEU A 507 -48.62 -40.83 -26.47
CA LEU A 507 -48.57 -42.31 -26.44
C LEU A 507 -48.90 -42.89 -25.06
N ARG A 508 -48.48 -42.23 -23.97
CA ARG A 508 -48.88 -42.64 -22.60
C ARG A 508 -50.40 -42.58 -22.41
N ARG A 509 -51.07 -41.55 -22.95
CA ARG A 509 -52.54 -41.45 -22.91
C ARG A 509 -53.20 -42.56 -23.73
N VAL A 510 -52.67 -42.83 -24.92
CA VAL A 510 -53.15 -43.92 -25.79
C VAL A 510 -52.96 -45.29 -25.11
N ARG A 511 -51.82 -45.54 -24.46
CA ARG A 511 -51.55 -46.78 -23.72
C ARG A 511 -52.58 -47.00 -22.61
N VAL A 512 -52.83 -45.98 -21.80
CA VAL A 512 -53.81 -46.06 -20.71
C VAL A 512 -55.22 -46.34 -21.25
N ALA A 513 -55.60 -45.73 -22.37
CA ALA A 513 -56.88 -46.01 -23.02
C ALA A 513 -56.97 -47.45 -23.56
N ALA A 514 -55.92 -47.93 -24.24
CA ALA A 514 -55.85 -49.29 -24.79
C ALA A 514 -55.82 -50.36 -23.68
N GLU A 515 -55.06 -50.16 -22.60
CA GLU A 515 -55.05 -51.04 -21.42
C GLU A 515 -56.41 -51.07 -20.72
N ARG A 516 -57.08 -49.90 -20.61
CA ARG A 516 -58.43 -49.82 -20.04
C ARG A 516 -59.44 -50.56 -20.90
N ALA A 517 -59.41 -50.40 -22.22
CA ALA A 517 -60.28 -51.13 -23.15
C ALA A 517 -60.04 -52.64 -23.09
N LYS A 518 -58.77 -53.05 -23.09
CA LYS A 518 -58.33 -54.44 -22.89
C LYS A 518 -58.85 -55.02 -21.56
N GLY A 519 -58.77 -54.25 -20.47
CA GLY A 519 -59.25 -54.64 -19.14
C GLY A 519 -60.77 -54.64 -18.98
N LEU A 520 -61.49 -53.73 -19.66
CA LEU A 520 -62.95 -53.75 -19.74
C LEU A 520 -63.42 -55.02 -20.46
N HIS A 521 -62.89 -55.28 -21.65
CA HIS A 521 -63.19 -56.46 -22.47
C HIS A 521 -62.97 -57.76 -21.71
N PHE A 522 -61.86 -57.88 -20.96
CA PHE A 522 -61.59 -59.06 -20.15
C PHE A 522 -62.66 -59.29 -19.07
N ARG A 523 -63.07 -58.24 -18.34
CA ARG A 523 -64.10 -58.34 -17.30
C ARG A 523 -65.49 -58.61 -17.87
N GLU A 524 -65.78 -58.02 -19.02
CA GLU A 524 -67.11 -58.10 -19.64
C GLU A 524 -67.33 -59.37 -20.45
N ALA A 525 -66.29 -59.96 -21.04
CA ALA A 525 -66.46 -61.07 -21.99
C ALA A 525 -65.67 -62.35 -21.66
N ILE A 526 -64.67 -62.32 -20.77
CA ILE A 526 -63.74 -63.45 -20.56
C ILE A 526 -63.70 -63.95 -19.11
N PHE A 527 -63.51 -63.05 -18.13
CA PHE A 527 -63.35 -63.42 -16.73
C PHE A 527 -64.63 -64.07 -16.18
N GLU A 528 -64.50 -65.29 -15.65
CA GLU A 528 -65.61 -66.10 -15.12
C GLU A 528 -66.74 -66.38 -16.14
N LYS A 529 -66.42 -66.35 -17.45
CA LYS A 529 -67.34 -66.62 -18.56
C LYS A 529 -66.79 -67.70 -19.49
N GLN A 530 -67.63 -68.22 -20.41
CA GLN A 530 -67.20 -69.07 -21.53
C GLN A 530 -67.09 -68.22 -22.81
N PRO A 531 -65.90 -67.66 -23.13
CA PRO A 531 -65.75 -66.74 -24.25
C PRO A 531 -65.88 -67.47 -25.61
N SER A 532 -66.51 -66.80 -26.58
CA SER A 532 -66.54 -67.28 -27.97
C SER A 532 -65.19 -67.09 -28.65
N ALA A 533 -65.00 -67.73 -29.82
CA ALA A 533 -63.80 -67.54 -30.64
C ALA A 533 -63.59 -66.06 -31.04
N ASP A 534 -64.67 -65.33 -31.29
CA ASP A 534 -64.62 -63.90 -31.64
C ASP A 534 -64.16 -63.03 -30.46
N GLU A 535 -64.58 -63.36 -29.23
CA GLU A 535 -64.18 -62.65 -28.01
C GLU A 535 -62.70 -62.84 -27.67
N LEU A 536 -62.17 -64.04 -27.93
CA LEU A 536 -60.74 -64.34 -27.83
C LEU A 536 -59.94 -63.61 -28.92
N ALA A 537 -60.43 -63.59 -30.17
CA ALA A 537 -59.80 -62.84 -31.27
C ALA A 537 -59.80 -61.33 -31.00
N ARG A 538 -60.87 -60.79 -30.41
CA ARG A 538 -60.95 -59.37 -30.01
C ARG A 538 -59.96 -59.03 -28.89
N ARG A 539 -59.81 -59.92 -27.91
CA ARG A 539 -58.80 -59.79 -26.85
C ARG A 539 -57.37 -59.81 -27.40
N GLU A 540 -57.10 -60.68 -28.37
CA GLU A 540 -55.81 -60.74 -29.05
C GLU A 540 -55.55 -59.46 -29.87
N ALA A 541 -56.56 -58.89 -30.52
CA ALA A 541 -56.45 -57.60 -31.19
C ALA A 541 -56.11 -56.45 -30.21
N LEU A 542 -56.81 -56.37 -29.07
CA LEU A 542 -56.54 -55.36 -28.02
C LEU A 542 -55.16 -55.58 -27.36
N THR A 543 -54.71 -56.83 -27.26
CA THR A 543 -53.36 -57.14 -26.78
C THR A 543 -52.31 -56.62 -27.77
N ARG A 544 -52.47 -56.90 -29.07
CA ARG A 544 -51.61 -56.37 -30.13
C ARG A 544 -51.61 -54.84 -30.17
N GLU A 545 -52.73 -54.18 -29.86
CA GLU A 545 -52.82 -52.72 -29.80
C GLU A 545 -51.99 -52.15 -28.63
N VAL A 546 -52.10 -52.73 -27.43
CA VAL A 546 -51.26 -52.36 -26.28
C VAL A 546 -49.77 -52.59 -26.60
N ASP A 547 -49.43 -53.75 -27.17
CA ASP A 547 -48.03 -54.10 -27.49
C ASP A 547 -47.44 -53.15 -28.53
N ARG A 548 -48.22 -52.72 -29.54
CA ARG A 548 -47.81 -51.70 -30.52
C ARG A 548 -47.49 -50.35 -29.84
N VAL A 549 -48.34 -49.90 -28.92
CA VAL A 549 -48.13 -48.63 -28.21
C VAL A 549 -46.93 -48.72 -27.26
N VAL A 550 -46.73 -49.86 -26.59
CA VAL A 550 -45.56 -50.12 -25.75
C VAL A 550 -44.27 -50.14 -26.59
N HIS A 551 -44.28 -50.80 -27.74
CA HIS A 551 -43.15 -50.79 -28.67
C HIS A 551 -42.81 -49.37 -29.12
N ARG A 552 -43.82 -48.58 -29.51
CA ARG A 552 -43.63 -47.19 -29.93
C ARG A 552 -43.12 -46.29 -28.79
N LEU A 553 -43.56 -46.51 -27.55
CA LEU A 553 -43.00 -45.83 -26.39
C LEU A 553 -41.51 -46.16 -26.20
N GLY A 554 -41.13 -47.43 -26.41
CA GLY A 554 -39.72 -47.87 -26.40
C GLY A 554 -38.88 -47.18 -27.47
N GLU A 555 -39.40 -47.05 -28.69
CA GLU A 555 -38.74 -46.30 -29.78
C GLU A 555 -38.52 -44.82 -29.43
N VAL A 556 -39.52 -44.16 -28.84
CA VAL A 556 -39.41 -42.75 -28.41
C VAL A 556 -38.43 -42.58 -27.26
N GLU A 557 -38.37 -43.52 -26.31
CA GLU A 557 -37.37 -43.51 -25.24
C GLU A 557 -35.95 -43.70 -25.77
N HIS A 558 -35.76 -44.61 -26.74
CA HIS A 558 -34.49 -44.80 -27.42
C HIS A 558 -34.08 -43.54 -28.20
N ALA A 559 -35.00 -42.91 -28.93
CA ALA A 559 -34.76 -41.67 -29.67
C ALA A 559 -34.40 -40.50 -28.76
N LEU A 560 -35.02 -40.40 -27.57
CA LEU A 560 -34.65 -39.40 -26.56
C LEU A 560 -33.22 -39.60 -26.05
N HIS A 561 -32.84 -40.85 -25.73
CA HIS A 561 -31.47 -41.16 -25.30
C HIS A 561 -30.45 -40.86 -26.40
N ASP A 562 -30.76 -41.23 -27.64
CA ASP A 562 -29.92 -40.96 -28.81
C ASP A 562 -29.75 -39.45 -29.07
N SER A 563 -30.82 -38.65 -28.94
CA SER A 563 -30.74 -37.19 -29.06
C SER A 563 -29.81 -36.56 -27.99
N TYR A 564 -29.83 -37.06 -26.75
CA TYR A 564 -28.89 -36.63 -25.71
C TYR A 564 -27.44 -37.03 -26.03
N ARG A 565 -27.22 -38.27 -26.51
CA ARG A 565 -25.91 -38.74 -26.94
C ARG A 565 -25.36 -37.89 -28.09
N ARG A 566 -26.15 -37.68 -29.14
CA ARG A 566 -25.78 -36.84 -30.30
C ARG A 566 -25.46 -35.40 -29.90
N GLN A 567 -26.20 -34.81 -28.96
CA GLN A 567 -25.85 -33.49 -28.42
C GLN A 567 -24.51 -33.52 -27.66
N SER A 568 -24.28 -34.54 -26.83
CA SER A 568 -23.03 -34.70 -26.07
C SER A 568 -21.83 -34.86 -27.02
N GLU A 569 -21.95 -35.69 -28.05
CA GLU A 569 -20.95 -35.86 -29.10
C GLU A 569 -20.74 -34.56 -29.88
N PHE A 570 -21.82 -33.84 -30.21
CA PHE A 570 -21.75 -32.55 -30.90
C PHE A 570 -20.96 -31.52 -30.09
N VAL A 571 -21.24 -31.37 -28.79
CA VAL A 571 -20.51 -30.45 -27.88
C VAL A 571 -19.10 -30.96 -27.55
N GLY A 572 -18.90 -32.28 -27.56
CA GLY A 572 -17.62 -32.95 -27.31
C GLY A 572 -16.65 -32.95 -28.48
N ARG A 573 -17.02 -32.39 -29.65
CA ARG A 573 -16.14 -32.30 -30.81
C ARG A 573 -14.85 -31.54 -30.46
N PRO A 574 -13.66 -32.09 -30.79
CA PRO A 574 -12.37 -31.46 -30.46
C PRO A 574 -12.25 -30.02 -30.97
N GLU A 575 -12.77 -29.74 -32.17
CA GLU A 575 -12.80 -28.40 -32.77
C GLU A 575 -13.52 -27.38 -31.89
N LEU A 576 -14.65 -27.76 -31.28
CA LEU A 576 -15.43 -26.86 -30.42
C LEU A 576 -14.75 -26.59 -29.08
N GLN A 577 -14.14 -27.64 -28.52
CA GLN A 577 -13.34 -27.50 -27.31
C GLN A 577 -12.13 -26.58 -27.56
N ALA A 578 -11.48 -26.72 -28.72
CA ALA A 578 -10.39 -25.85 -29.15
C ALA A 578 -10.86 -24.40 -29.34
N MET A 579 -12.01 -24.15 -30.00
CA MET A 579 -12.56 -22.80 -30.15
C MET A 579 -12.88 -22.15 -28.80
N HIS A 580 -13.51 -22.89 -27.88
CA HIS A 580 -13.78 -22.40 -26.53
C HIS A 580 -12.50 -22.14 -25.72
N ALA A 581 -11.50 -23.01 -25.83
CA ALA A 581 -10.21 -22.82 -25.18
C ALA A 581 -9.50 -21.57 -25.71
N ARG A 582 -9.37 -21.45 -27.04
CA ARG A 582 -8.73 -20.31 -27.68
C ARG A 582 -9.43 -18.99 -27.36
N ARG A 583 -10.76 -18.97 -27.36
CA ARG A 583 -11.54 -17.80 -26.92
C ARG A 583 -11.18 -17.40 -25.48
N ARG A 584 -11.13 -18.35 -24.56
CA ARG A 584 -10.78 -18.09 -23.14
C ARG A 584 -9.34 -17.61 -22.97
N GLU A 585 -8.41 -18.10 -23.80
CA GLU A 585 -7.02 -17.63 -23.84
C GLU A 585 -6.95 -16.16 -24.25
N ILE A 586 -7.63 -15.77 -25.34
CA ILE A 586 -7.67 -14.37 -25.79
C ILE A 586 -8.27 -13.46 -24.69
N GLU A 587 -9.33 -13.90 -24.02
CA GLU A 587 -9.91 -13.14 -22.90
C GLU A 587 -8.94 -13.00 -21.72
N LEU A 588 -8.18 -14.04 -21.41
CA LEU A 588 -7.18 -14.00 -20.35
C LEU A 588 -6.02 -13.07 -20.71
N GLU A 589 -5.51 -13.14 -21.95
CA GLU A 589 -4.49 -12.22 -22.45
C GLU A 589 -4.98 -10.77 -22.38
N ALA A 590 -6.26 -10.52 -22.70
CA ALA A 590 -6.86 -9.19 -22.63
C ALA A 590 -6.93 -8.69 -21.19
N GLU A 591 -7.34 -9.53 -20.24
CA GLU A 591 -7.35 -9.20 -18.81
C GLU A 591 -5.93 -8.98 -18.25
N MET A 592 -4.94 -9.75 -18.68
CA MET A 592 -3.53 -9.51 -18.32
C MET A 592 -3.03 -8.18 -18.88
N LYS A 593 -3.42 -7.82 -20.11
CA LYS A 593 -3.07 -6.52 -20.70
C LYS A 593 -3.77 -5.38 -19.97
N ARG A 594 -5.04 -5.52 -19.60
CA ARG A 594 -5.80 -4.58 -18.77
C ARG A 594 -5.10 -4.34 -17.44
N LEU A 595 -4.69 -5.42 -16.75
CA LEU A 595 -3.93 -5.33 -15.51
C LEU A 595 -2.65 -4.50 -15.69
N ARG A 596 -1.84 -4.77 -16.73
CA ARG A 596 -0.61 -4.00 -16.99
C ARG A 596 -0.91 -2.53 -17.26
N LEU A 597 -1.92 -2.23 -18.07
CA LEU A 597 -2.33 -0.85 -18.37
C LEU A 597 -2.80 -0.11 -17.11
N ALA A 598 -3.67 -0.73 -16.31
CA ALA A 598 -4.16 -0.15 -15.06
C ALA A 598 -3.02 0.07 -14.06
N ARG A 599 -2.15 -0.93 -13.87
CA ARG A 599 -0.98 -0.81 -12.99
C ARG A 599 -0.07 0.36 -13.41
N HIS A 600 0.27 0.45 -14.70
CA HIS A 600 1.12 1.53 -15.19
C HIS A 600 0.46 2.90 -15.01
N ALA A 601 -0.83 3.01 -15.30
CA ALA A 601 -1.59 4.25 -15.13
C ALA A 601 -1.60 4.71 -13.66
N VAL A 602 -1.79 3.80 -12.70
CA VAL A 602 -1.70 4.13 -11.26
C VAL A 602 -0.29 4.60 -10.87
N ILE A 603 0.76 3.91 -11.32
CA ILE A 603 2.15 4.31 -11.03
C ILE A 603 2.47 5.69 -11.57
N VAL A 604 2.04 5.99 -12.80
CA VAL A 604 2.29 7.30 -13.41
C VAL A 604 1.46 8.38 -12.71
N ARG A 605 0.17 8.13 -12.42
CA ARG A 605 -0.72 9.12 -11.79
C ARG A 605 -0.36 9.38 -10.33
N ASP A 606 -0.35 8.32 -9.51
CA ASP A 606 -0.17 8.43 -8.06
C ASP A 606 1.31 8.45 -7.70
N GLY A 607 2.11 7.61 -8.38
CA GLY A 607 3.53 7.49 -8.09
C GLY A 607 4.33 8.75 -8.40
N LEU A 608 4.09 9.40 -9.55
CA LEU A 608 4.72 10.71 -9.83
C LEU A 608 4.26 11.79 -8.85
N SER A 609 2.97 11.80 -8.49
CA SER A 609 2.43 12.78 -7.54
C SER A 609 3.06 12.63 -6.16
N ALA A 610 3.24 11.40 -5.68
CA ALA A 610 3.92 11.10 -4.42
C ALA A 610 5.42 11.47 -4.48
N ALA A 611 6.13 11.03 -5.53
CA ALA A 611 7.54 11.33 -5.73
C ALA A 611 7.83 12.84 -5.89
N ASN A 612 6.90 13.60 -6.48
CA ASN A 612 7.00 15.05 -6.62
C ASN A 612 7.05 15.76 -5.26
N ARG A 613 6.27 15.27 -4.29
CA ARG A 613 6.14 15.87 -2.95
C ARG A 613 7.27 15.46 -2.02
N ARG A 614 7.79 14.23 -2.17
CA ARG A 614 8.78 13.62 -1.28
C ARG A 614 9.95 13.02 -2.07
N PRO A 615 10.77 13.86 -2.75
CA PRO A 615 11.88 13.37 -3.55
C PRO A 615 13.06 12.91 -2.69
N SER A 616 13.81 11.88 -3.10
CA SER A 616 15.05 11.52 -2.40
C SER A 616 16.14 12.59 -2.63
N GLY A 617 16.86 12.98 -1.59
CA GLY A 617 17.86 14.06 -1.72
C GLY A 617 19.04 13.75 -2.65
N TRP A 618 19.39 12.49 -2.88
CA TRP A 618 20.44 12.13 -3.85
C TRP A 618 19.98 12.21 -5.31
N TRP A 619 18.69 12.37 -5.59
CA TRP A 619 18.24 12.57 -6.98
C TRP A 619 18.86 13.84 -7.56
N PHE A 620 18.94 14.91 -6.76
CA PHE A 620 19.46 16.20 -7.18
C PHE A 620 20.90 16.13 -7.73
N PRO A 621 21.90 15.62 -6.99
CA PRO A 621 23.25 15.53 -7.51
C PRO A 621 23.36 14.54 -8.70
N LEU A 622 22.54 13.48 -8.76
CA LEU A 622 22.56 12.54 -9.89
C LEU A 622 22.03 13.16 -11.18
N VAL A 623 20.90 13.86 -11.14
CA VAL A 623 20.25 14.43 -12.32
C VAL A 623 20.88 15.77 -12.72
N ALA A 624 21.24 16.60 -11.75
CA ALA A 624 21.69 17.98 -11.94
C ALA A 624 22.71 18.38 -10.86
N GLY A 625 23.90 17.80 -10.90
CA GLY A 625 24.93 18.06 -9.88
C GLY A 625 25.71 19.35 -10.06
N ASP A 626 25.26 20.26 -10.92
CA ASP A 626 25.55 21.69 -10.77
C ASP A 626 24.70 22.35 -9.66
N GLY A 627 23.72 21.63 -9.11
CA GLY A 627 22.82 22.08 -8.04
C GLY A 627 21.62 22.89 -8.54
N SER A 628 21.49 23.12 -9.86
CA SER A 628 20.44 23.95 -10.45
C SER A 628 19.03 23.47 -10.09
N TRP A 629 18.80 22.16 -10.19
CA TRP A 629 17.50 21.56 -9.90
C TRP A 629 17.09 21.68 -8.43
N PHE A 630 18.04 21.48 -7.50
CA PHE A 630 17.77 21.64 -6.07
C PHE A 630 17.45 23.09 -5.73
N ALA A 631 18.28 24.02 -6.22
CA ALA A 631 18.08 25.45 -6.00
C ALA A 631 16.70 25.90 -6.51
N GLU A 632 16.29 25.45 -7.69
CA GLU A 632 14.99 25.76 -8.26
C GLU A 632 13.83 25.12 -7.47
N THR A 633 14.01 23.89 -6.99
CA THR A 633 13.01 23.20 -6.14
C THR A 633 12.77 23.96 -4.83
N VAL A 634 13.85 24.41 -4.19
CA VAL A 634 13.77 25.22 -2.96
C VAL A 634 13.16 26.60 -3.23
N ARG A 635 13.57 27.25 -4.32
CA ARG A 635 13.07 28.59 -4.71
C ARG A 635 11.57 28.59 -5.01
N THR A 636 11.05 27.51 -5.58
CA THR A 636 9.62 27.35 -5.92
C THR A 636 8.81 26.61 -4.87
N ALA A 637 9.41 26.30 -3.72
CA ALA A 637 8.71 25.65 -2.63
C ALA A 637 7.61 26.55 -2.06
N GLU A 638 6.46 25.94 -1.79
CA GLU A 638 5.33 26.61 -1.15
C GLU A 638 5.23 26.14 0.29
N CYS A 639 5.16 27.08 1.23
CA CYS A 639 5.14 26.78 2.65
C CYS A 639 3.89 27.32 3.35
N THR A 640 3.44 26.58 4.36
CA THR A 640 2.36 26.97 5.28
C THR A 640 2.78 26.73 6.73
N LEU A 641 2.29 27.59 7.64
CA LEU A 641 2.44 27.38 9.08
C LEU A 641 1.15 26.75 9.60
N GLU A 642 1.19 25.45 9.85
CA GLU A 642 0.06 24.69 10.36
C GLU A 642 0.04 24.77 11.89
N ARG A 643 -1.02 25.37 12.45
CA ARG A 643 -1.22 25.44 13.90
C ARG A 643 -1.57 24.07 14.48
N LEU A 644 -1.11 23.81 15.69
CA LEU A 644 -1.41 22.59 16.44
C LEU A 644 -2.57 22.74 17.41
N VAL A 645 -3.22 23.89 17.41
CA VAL A 645 -4.46 24.22 18.12
C VAL A 645 -5.33 25.10 17.22
N SER A 646 -6.65 25.08 17.44
CA SER A 646 -7.64 25.84 16.69
C SER A 646 -7.70 27.32 17.09
#